data_AF-A0AA90Q2Z6-F1
#
_entry.id   AF-A0AA90Q2Z6-F1
#
_cell.length_a   1.000
_cell.length_b   1.000
_cell.length_c   1.000
_cell.angle_alpha   90.00
_cell.angle_beta   90.00
_cell.angle_gamma   90.00
#
_symmetry.space_group_name_H-M   'P 1'
#
loop_
_entity.id
_entity.type
_entity.pdbx_description
1 polymer ?
#
loop_
_entity_poly.entity_id
_entity_poly.type
_entity_poly.pdbx_seq_one_letter_code
_entity_poly.pdbx_strand_id
1 'polypeptide(L)'
;MPSPVSYRIHPSIGVGRVGNSLDAYYLAPDSIGGLPIEASSSGDPVLENNAPKRVTQFKDAKGRIKRQAATFAIYQSAPDGSGEVELDLTGDLVESVVWSVHVANKKSAWWDFVPLLGDLMFGKYNSYETWQEPPAAWDVGSSAWTGYRNSDTTGDARQALIIDPGPRSVTGPLAAPVEFTADTVPQGYTHASFPPTKVSQGLPVRSLGEIRTDSRANLLVLGGFGHAGGNESITGFGGGNTWNDDIADGPVTALITFKDQTQVTLSAWVVIGSPKFAPQLVNVSTWDDVALDCALKYQGARPDVYDLARWADTSGWNPQYKVNYWEDIKPFLNRMADYQWVATVPSMTAFINPPFDPSDASEAARPQREQFLRYFRQPPARRDATLEQAAGFIDGQNQQLFSSGLQDVTGVPLVPMNSGSNSVRNNVIDKFSVLTDTQYFLLKQWAAGQFEPNAPALTLPNVHPLDRAGIGNCVGEPMCPGIEVTWSVRNPTVYAAPYQIRHRHDAAYYVSNGLSWSEDETAPIDWNAPTVGAGCEPGDLTKRMAIPWQADFFDCSVQFINFDNPNEVKNPISMIPTPPTYYSYWWPPQSPWNVIAGAYTAEEQKLTGVPAGMQVMYSRGVNSFTQMITSWKYLGFVANQNPDPVYGRQYPYFAEQERNHDRFHLASVAVGNVSSFVTGDDSNFYPAWFLKDEDPEPQTRQGDKPRRILTSSHGRTSRR
;
A
#
# COMPACT_ATOMS: atom_id res chain seq x y z
N MET A 1 14.96 32.43 25.41
CA MET A 1 14.12 31.59 26.27
C MET A 1 14.15 30.18 25.70
N PRO A 2 14.28 29.11 26.51
CA PRO A 2 14.17 27.76 25.96
C PRO A 2 12.82 27.62 25.26
N SER A 3 12.81 26.97 24.10
CA SER A 3 11.58 26.68 23.37
C SER A 3 10.64 25.84 24.27
N PRO A 4 9.32 26.08 24.25
CA PRO A 4 8.39 25.25 25.00
C PRO A 4 8.52 23.78 24.56
N VAL A 5 8.53 22.86 25.53
CA VAL A 5 8.56 21.42 25.26
C VAL A 5 7.29 21.05 24.49
N SER A 6 7.45 20.34 23.38
CA SER A 6 6.36 19.79 22.57
C SER A 6 6.39 18.27 22.59
N TYR A 7 5.21 17.65 22.48
CA TYR A 7 5.05 16.20 22.46
C TYR A 7 4.39 15.76 21.16
N ARG A 8 4.77 14.60 20.64
CA ARG A 8 4.22 14.01 19.39
C ARG A 8 4.13 12.49 19.50
N ILE A 9 3.20 11.91 18.76
CA ILE A 9 3.13 10.46 18.56
C ILE A 9 3.93 10.13 17.30
N HIS A 10 4.83 9.14 17.40
CA HIS A 10 5.52 8.57 16.25
C HIS A 10 5.31 7.05 16.15
N PRO A 11 5.09 6.53 14.93
CA PRO A 11 4.91 7.26 13.69
C PRO A 11 3.58 8.04 13.67
N SER A 12 3.52 9.14 12.93
CA SER A 12 2.30 9.92 12.70
C SER A 12 1.24 9.12 11.93
N ILE A 13 1.69 8.18 11.10
CA ILE A 13 0.87 7.19 10.39
C ILE A 13 1.51 5.82 10.59
N GLY A 14 0.91 5.00 11.46
CA GLY A 14 1.35 3.62 11.69
C GLY A 14 0.77 2.65 10.67
N VAL A 15 1.56 1.65 10.29
CA VAL A 15 1.15 0.62 9.31
C VAL A 15 1.15 -0.76 9.96
N GLY A 16 -0.05 -1.28 10.18
CA GLY A 16 -0.31 -2.66 10.57
C GLY A 16 -0.57 -3.53 9.33
N ARG A 17 -0.44 -4.85 9.47
CA ARG A 17 -0.76 -5.79 8.38
C ARG A 17 -1.50 -7.01 8.89
N VAL A 18 -2.53 -7.41 8.16
CA VAL A 18 -3.31 -8.61 8.48
C VAL A 18 -2.46 -9.88 8.38
N GLY A 19 -2.84 -10.90 9.13
CA GLY A 19 -2.15 -12.17 9.20
C GLY A 19 -3.03 -13.20 9.87
N ASN A 20 -3.08 -14.41 9.35
CA ASN A 20 -4.02 -15.43 9.82
C ASN A 20 -3.51 -16.23 11.03
N SER A 21 -2.38 -15.85 11.64
CA SER A 21 -1.93 -16.36 12.93
C SER A 21 -2.78 -15.74 14.04
N LEU A 22 -3.31 -16.59 14.92
CA LEU A 22 -4.23 -16.14 15.96
C LEU A 22 -3.52 -15.45 17.14
N ASP A 23 -2.29 -15.89 17.43
CA ASP A 23 -1.60 -15.54 18.68
C ASP A 23 -0.22 -14.91 18.43
N ALA A 24 0.40 -15.18 17.27
CA ALA A 24 1.73 -14.67 16.95
C ALA A 24 1.70 -13.46 16.02
N TYR A 25 2.53 -12.47 16.34
CA TYR A 25 2.73 -11.24 15.60
C TYR A 25 4.19 -10.77 15.71
N TYR A 26 4.55 -9.82 14.87
CA TYR A 26 5.80 -9.07 14.95
C TYR A 26 5.51 -7.56 14.91
N LEU A 27 6.47 -6.72 15.29
CA LEU A 27 6.35 -5.27 15.28
C LEU A 27 6.71 -4.70 13.91
N ALA A 28 6.09 -3.57 13.55
CA ALA A 28 6.39 -2.84 12.32
C ALA A 28 7.90 -2.52 12.18
N PRO A 29 8.41 -2.41 10.94
CA PRO A 29 9.78 -1.98 10.70
C PRO A 29 9.98 -0.52 11.12
N ASP A 30 11.21 -0.21 11.55
CA ASP A 30 11.68 1.12 11.96
C ASP A 30 12.44 1.87 10.84
N SER A 31 12.48 1.29 9.64
CA SER A 31 13.17 1.85 8.46
C SER A 31 12.51 1.41 7.15
N ILE A 32 12.70 2.22 6.10
CA ILE A 32 12.22 1.90 4.74
C ILE A 32 13.01 0.71 4.19
N GLY A 33 12.32 -0.35 3.76
CA GLY A 33 12.95 -1.60 3.33
C GLY A 33 13.56 -2.41 4.49
N GLY A 34 13.27 -2.04 5.73
CA GLY A 34 13.65 -2.80 6.92
C GLY A 34 12.81 -4.06 7.08
N LEU A 35 13.41 -5.10 7.64
CA LEU A 35 12.63 -6.24 8.14
C LEU A 35 11.83 -5.81 9.39
N PRO A 36 10.64 -6.41 9.60
CA PRO A 36 9.92 -6.26 10.85
C PRO A 36 10.75 -6.71 12.05
N ILE A 37 10.32 -6.33 13.25
CA ILE A 37 11.05 -6.59 14.50
C ILE A 37 10.35 -7.70 15.28
N GLU A 38 11.11 -8.65 15.82
CA GLU A 38 10.57 -9.72 16.68
C GLU A 38 9.95 -9.12 17.95
N ALA A 39 8.76 -9.60 18.33
CA ALA A 39 8.05 -9.17 19.53
C ALA A 39 8.23 -10.19 20.66
N SER A 40 8.46 -9.71 21.88
CA SER A 40 8.42 -10.54 23.08
C SER A 40 6.97 -10.89 23.45
N SER A 41 6.78 -11.78 24.43
CA SER A 41 5.44 -12.09 24.98
C SER A 41 4.75 -10.86 25.59
N SER A 42 5.54 -9.86 26.00
CA SER A 42 5.08 -8.60 26.57
C SER A 42 4.82 -7.52 25.50
N GLY A 43 5.05 -7.83 24.22
CA GLY A 43 4.91 -6.87 23.12
C GLY A 43 6.13 -5.96 22.90
N ASP A 44 7.15 -6.05 23.75
CA ASP A 44 8.40 -5.30 23.60
C ASP A 44 9.24 -5.79 22.41
N PRO A 45 10.04 -4.92 21.76
CA PRO A 45 11.02 -5.35 20.77
C PRO A 45 12.04 -6.30 21.42
N VAL A 46 12.23 -7.47 20.82
CA VAL A 46 13.33 -8.37 21.21
C VAL A 46 14.64 -7.74 20.77
N LEU A 47 15.60 -7.62 21.68
CA LEU A 47 16.92 -7.05 21.39
C LEU A 47 17.98 -8.15 21.25
N GLU A 48 18.86 -7.98 20.28
CA GLU A 48 20.08 -8.77 20.07
C GLU A 48 21.25 -7.79 19.91
N ASN A 49 22.28 -7.88 20.75
CA ASN A 49 23.41 -6.94 20.78
C ASN A 49 22.98 -5.45 20.88
N ASN A 50 22.00 -5.15 21.73
CA ASN A 50 21.41 -3.81 21.91
C ASN A 50 20.73 -3.22 20.66
N ALA A 51 20.41 -4.03 19.66
CA ALA A 51 19.64 -3.63 18.49
C ALA A 51 18.37 -4.48 18.35
N PRO A 52 17.30 -3.98 17.72
CA PRO A 52 16.10 -4.78 17.45
C PRO A 52 16.42 -6.02 16.62
N LYS A 53 16.03 -7.19 17.13
CA LYS A 53 16.14 -8.46 16.42
C LYS A 53 15.15 -8.49 15.27
N ARG A 54 15.66 -8.68 14.05
CA ARG A 54 14.84 -8.71 12.84
C ARG A 54 14.14 -10.06 12.66
N VAL A 55 12.93 -10.02 12.11
CA VAL A 55 12.15 -11.20 11.79
C VAL A 55 12.84 -12.02 10.70
N THR A 56 12.96 -13.31 10.95
CA THR A 56 13.46 -14.31 9.96
C THR A 56 12.39 -15.35 9.59
N GLN A 57 11.32 -15.42 10.38
CA GLN A 57 10.16 -16.30 10.14
C GLN A 57 8.87 -15.49 10.17
N PHE A 58 8.24 -15.34 9.01
CA PHE A 58 7.01 -14.58 8.84
C PHE A 58 5.75 -15.39 9.17
N LYS A 59 5.86 -16.72 9.17
CA LYS A 59 4.78 -17.64 9.51
C LYS A 59 5.01 -18.32 10.85
N ASP A 60 3.94 -18.78 11.46
CA ASP A 60 4.00 -19.64 12.63
C ASP A 60 4.27 -21.11 12.25
N ALA A 61 4.41 -21.97 13.26
CA ALA A 61 4.68 -23.40 13.08
C ALA A 61 3.56 -24.17 12.32
N LYS A 62 2.38 -23.57 12.11
CA LYS A 62 1.29 -24.13 11.32
C LYS A 62 1.24 -23.56 9.90
N GLY A 63 2.24 -22.77 9.50
CA GLY A 63 2.28 -22.10 8.20
C GLY A 63 1.25 -20.97 8.07
N ARG A 64 0.86 -20.33 9.19
CA ARG A 64 -0.04 -19.18 9.22
C ARG A 64 0.76 -17.88 9.29
N ILE A 65 0.38 -16.87 8.54
CA ILE A 65 1.08 -15.58 8.49
C ILE A 65 0.90 -14.84 9.82
N LYS A 66 2.01 -14.45 10.46
CA LYS A 66 2.02 -13.59 11.66
C LYS A 66 1.48 -12.20 11.29
N ARG A 67 0.71 -11.59 12.19
CA ARG A 67 0.24 -10.21 12.01
C ARG A 67 1.41 -9.23 12.18
N GLN A 68 1.38 -8.08 11.51
CA GLN A 68 2.26 -6.96 11.80
C GLN A 68 1.53 -5.95 12.70
N ALA A 69 2.07 -5.69 13.89
CA ALA A 69 1.58 -4.65 14.78
C ALA A 69 2.14 -3.28 14.37
N ALA A 70 1.27 -2.31 14.14
CA ALA A 70 1.69 -0.90 14.14
C ALA A 70 2.05 -0.50 15.58
N THR A 71 3.20 0.14 15.75
CA THR A 71 3.71 0.57 17.06
C THR A 71 3.65 2.08 17.16
N PHE A 72 3.17 2.63 18.28
CA PHE A 72 3.12 4.07 18.53
C PHE A 72 3.74 4.40 19.88
N ALA A 73 4.70 5.32 19.86
CA ALA A 73 5.35 5.84 21.05
C ALA A 73 5.25 7.37 21.07
N ILE A 74 5.35 7.96 22.26
CA ILE A 74 5.30 9.40 22.44
C ILE A 74 6.73 9.92 22.58
N TYR A 75 7.04 10.98 21.85
CA TYR A 75 8.32 11.66 21.90
C TYR A 75 8.14 13.09 22.40
N GLN A 76 9.16 13.60 23.06
CA GLN A 76 9.24 14.99 23.51
C GLN A 76 10.42 15.69 22.83
N SER A 77 10.24 16.96 22.44
CA SER A 77 11.35 17.78 21.94
C SER A 77 12.41 17.99 23.01
N ALA A 78 13.67 17.80 22.66
CA ALA A 78 14.80 18.03 23.54
C ALA A 78 14.91 19.53 23.90
N PRO A 79 15.14 19.89 25.18
CA PRO A 79 15.23 21.29 25.61
C PRO A 79 16.34 22.11 24.92
N ASP A 80 17.37 21.43 24.43
CA ASP A 80 18.50 22.02 23.69
C ASP A 80 18.27 22.11 22.17
N GLY A 81 17.11 21.64 21.68
CA GLY A 81 16.76 21.62 20.26
C GLY A 81 17.49 20.55 19.45
N SER A 82 18.15 19.57 20.10
CA SER A 82 18.92 18.50 19.43
C SER A 82 18.06 17.45 18.71
N GLY A 83 16.74 17.50 18.87
CA GLY A 83 15.79 16.57 18.25
C GLY A 83 14.68 16.20 19.20
N GLU A 84 14.16 14.98 19.06
CA GLU A 84 13.13 14.42 19.93
C GLU A 84 13.65 13.15 20.61
N VAL A 85 13.22 12.92 21.84
CA VAL A 85 13.54 11.72 22.62
C VAL A 85 12.25 11.03 23.06
N GLU A 86 12.23 9.70 23.06
CA GLU A 86 11.07 8.94 23.51
C GLU A 86 10.79 9.27 24.98
N LEU A 87 9.53 9.62 25.28
CA LEU A 87 9.06 9.90 26.62
C LEU A 87 8.89 8.59 27.39
N ASP A 88 9.49 8.48 28.58
CA ASP A 88 9.21 7.36 29.48
C ASP A 88 7.81 7.52 30.10
N LEU A 89 6.83 6.83 29.51
CA LEU A 89 5.43 6.85 29.96
C LEU A 89 5.22 6.11 31.30
N THR A 90 6.23 5.39 31.77
CA THR A 90 6.23 4.72 33.09
C THR A 90 7.05 5.46 34.14
N GLY A 91 7.70 6.55 33.73
CA GLY A 91 8.64 7.32 34.53
C GLY A 91 7.96 8.35 35.44
N ASP A 92 8.80 9.19 36.05
CA ASP A 92 8.34 10.08 37.12
C ASP A 92 7.52 11.30 36.68
N LEU A 93 7.48 11.61 35.38
CA LEU A 93 6.78 12.78 34.85
C LEU A 93 5.30 12.49 34.52
N VAL A 94 5.02 11.28 34.07
CA VAL A 94 3.69 10.88 33.56
C VAL A 94 2.90 10.24 34.69
N GLU A 95 1.68 10.71 34.91
CA GLU A 95 0.73 10.07 35.83
C GLU A 95 -0.06 8.98 35.10
N SER A 96 -0.56 9.29 33.89
CA SER A 96 -1.24 8.30 33.06
C SER A 96 -1.18 8.65 31.58
N VAL A 97 -1.28 7.61 30.76
CA VAL A 97 -1.54 7.71 29.33
C VAL A 97 -2.78 6.88 28.99
N VAL A 98 -3.71 7.47 28.25
CA VAL A 98 -4.87 6.78 27.69
C VAL A 98 -4.77 6.84 26.18
N TRP A 99 -4.54 5.69 25.57
CA TRP A 99 -4.61 5.53 24.12
C TRP A 99 -6.05 5.25 23.71
N SER A 100 -6.52 5.90 22.64
CA SER A 100 -7.82 5.60 22.03
C SER A 100 -7.66 5.43 20.52
N VAL A 101 -8.29 4.40 19.98
CA VAL A 101 -8.20 4.03 18.56
C VAL A 101 -9.58 3.69 18.05
N HIS A 102 -9.95 4.22 16.88
CA HIS A 102 -11.21 3.89 16.20
C HIS A 102 -10.92 3.50 14.76
N VAL A 103 -10.82 2.20 14.48
CA VAL A 103 -10.66 1.70 13.11
C VAL A 103 -12.00 1.29 12.53
N ALA A 104 -12.19 1.51 11.22
CA ALA A 104 -13.37 1.05 10.49
C ALA A 104 -13.02 0.63 9.06
N ASN A 105 -13.94 -0.08 8.41
CA ASN A 105 -13.87 -0.42 6.99
C ASN A 105 -15.10 0.12 6.26
N LYS A 106 -14.90 1.11 5.40
CA LYS A 106 -15.97 1.74 4.61
C LYS A 106 -16.08 1.21 3.18
N LYS A 107 -15.29 0.21 2.79
CA LYS A 107 -15.20 -0.23 1.39
C LYS A 107 -16.54 -0.65 0.80
N SER A 108 -17.35 -1.40 1.54
CA SER A 108 -18.67 -1.89 1.08
C SER A 108 -19.69 -0.75 0.93
N ALA A 109 -19.48 0.36 1.62
CA ALA A 109 -20.36 1.54 1.60
C ALA A 109 -19.95 2.56 0.53
N TRP A 110 -18.76 2.41 -0.07
CA TRP A 110 -18.20 3.38 -1.01
C TRP A 110 -18.56 3.08 -2.47
N TRP A 111 -18.05 3.91 -3.37
CA TRP A 111 -18.17 3.77 -4.81
C TRP A 111 -17.35 2.58 -5.35
N ASP A 112 -17.77 2.06 -6.50
CA ASP A 112 -16.94 1.14 -7.30
C ASP A 112 -15.64 1.82 -7.72
N PHE A 113 -14.54 1.06 -7.71
CA PHE A 113 -13.27 1.61 -8.13
C PHE A 113 -13.19 1.68 -9.65
N VAL A 114 -13.14 2.90 -10.18
CA VAL A 114 -12.72 3.20 -11.54
C VAL A 114 -11.43 4.03 -11.47
N PRO A 115 -10.37 3.65 -12.19
CA PRO A 115 -9.07 4.33 -12.09
C PRO A 115 -9.19 5.83 -12.30
N LEU A 116 -8.58 6.61 -11.39
CA LEU A 116 -8.57 8.08 -11.34
C LEU A 116 -9.94 8.79 -11.30
N LEU A 117 -11.06 8.07 -11.38
CA LEU A 117 -12.39 8.63 -11.18
C LEU A 117 -12.60 8.93 -9.69
N GLY A 118 -13.07 10.14 -9.38
CA GLY A 118 -13.18 10.65 -8.02
C GLY A 118 -11.91 11.36 -7.54
N ASP A 119 -10.78 11.30 -8.26
CA ASP A 119 -9.57 12.05 -7.88
C ASP A 119 -9.79 13.55 -8.11
N LEU A 120 -10.11 14.26 -7.03
CA LEU A 120 -10.42 15.69 -7.05
C LEU A 120 -9.19 16.59 -7.29
N MET A 121 -8.00 16.01 -7.37
CA MET A 121 -6.83 16.69 -7.91
C MET A 121 -6.93 16.94 -9.43
N PHE A 122 -7.95 16.40 -10.10
CA PHE A 122 -8.35 16.76 -11.47
C PHE A 122 -9.55 17.73 -11.49
N GLY A 123 -9.85 18.38 -10.37
CA GLY A 123 -10.92 19.36 -10.25
C GLY A 123 -12.30 18.78 -9.96
N LYS A 124 -13.23 19.67 -9.62
CA LYS A 124 -14.56 19.33 -9.07
C LYS A 124 -15.43 18.44 -9.96
N TYR A 125 -15.25 18.52 -11.28
CA TYR A 125 -16.06 17.75 -12.23
C TYR A 125 -15.53 16.33 -12.47
N ASN A 126 -14.40 15.96 -11.85
CA ASN A 126 -13.93 14.58 -11.78
C ASN A 126 -14.46 13.86 -10.51
N SER A 127 -15.41 14.45 -9.77
CA SER A 127 -16.03 13.81 -8.60
C SER A 127 -16.93 12.64 -9.00
N TYR A 128 -17.18 11.72 -8.07
CA TYR A 128 -18.08 10.59 -8.31
C TYR A 128 -19.52 11.02 -8.67
N GLU A 129 -20.01 12.10 -8.06
CA GLU A 129 -21.37 12.63 -8.23
C GLU A 129 -21.52 13.38 -9.55
N THR A 130 -20.55 14.24 -9.87
CA THR A 130 -20.62 15.10 -11.06
C THR A 130 -20.28 14.36 -12.34
N TRP A 131 -19.54 13.25 -12.25
CA TRP A 131 -19.24 12.39 -13.39
C TRP A 131 -20.47 11.65 -13.95
N GLN A 132 -21.59 11.60 -13.24
CA GLN A 132 -22.81 10.94 -13.72
C GLN A 132 -23.44 11.66 -14.93
N GLU A 133 -23.17 12.96 -15.07
CA GLU A 133 -23.62 13.82 -16.18
C GLU A 133 -22.45 14.65 -16.75
N PRO A 134 -21.43 14.03 -17.37
CA PRO A 134 -20.34 14.77 -17.96
C PRO A 134 -20.90 15.58 -19.13
N PRO A 135 -20.40 16.81 -19.35
CA PRO A 135 -20.72 17.58 -20.53
C PRO A 135 -20.58 16.73 -21.79
N ALA A 136 -21.53 16.85 -22.73
CA ALA A 136 -21.50 16.08 -23.99
C ALA A 136 -20.18 16.23 -24.77
N ALA A 137 -19.48 17.34 -24.56
CA ALA A 137 -18.17 17.62 -25.15
C ALA A 137 -17.03 16.70 -24.67
N TRP A 138 -17.22 15.95 -23.58
CA TRP A 138 -16.20 15.07 -23.00
C TRP A 138 -16.13 13.68 -23.66
N ASP A 139 -17.11 13.30 -24.48
CA ASP A 139 -17.15 12.04 -25.24
C ASP A 139 -16.86 10.76 -24.40
N VAL A 140 -17.30 10.76 -23.14
CA VAL A 140 -17.21 9.62 -22.22
C VAL A 140 -18.62 9.12 -21.89
N GLY A 141 -18.87 7.81 -22.07
CA GLY A 141 -20.17 7.22 -21.74
C GLY A 141 -20.39 7.21 -20.23
N SER A 142 -21.29 8.04 -19.71
CA SER A 142 -21.33 8.42 -18.28
C SER A 142 -21.93 7.39 -17.32
N SER A 143 -22.96 6.64 -17.74
CA SER A 143 -23.75 5.82 -16.81
C SER A 143 -23.14 4.45 -16.46
N ALA A 144 -22.10 4.00 -17.16
CA ALA A 144 -21.56 2.64 -16.99
C ALA A 144 -20.42 2.53 -15.96
N TRP A 145 -19.99 3.63 -15.35
CA TRP A 145 -18.73 3.70 -14.59
C TRP A 145 -18.88 4.16 -13.14
N THR A 146 -19.98 4.83 -12.80
CA THR A 146 -20.25 5.35 -11.45
C THR A 146 -21.38 4.55 -10.82
N GLY A 147 -21.02 3.70 -9.86
CA GLY A 147 -21.96 2.93 -9.06
C GLY A 147 -21.52 2.92 -7.61
N TYR A 148 -22.46 2.94 -6.69
CA TYR A 148 -22.19 2.57 -5.32
C TYR A 148 -22.05 1.06 -5.23
N ARG A 149 -21.05 0.58 -4.50
CA ARG A 149 -21.04 -0.82 -4.04
C ARG A 149 -22.29 -1.07 -3.22
N ASN A 150 -22.84 -2.28 -3.36
CA ASN A 150 -24.11 -2.67 -2.75
C ASN A 150 -25.23 -1.67 -3.10
N SER A 151 -25.39 -1.38 -4.40
CA SER A 151 -26.32 -0.36 -4.93
C SER A 151 -27.78 -0.56 -4.51
N ASP A 152 -28.17 -1.80 -4.19
CA ASP A 152 -29.51 -2.14 -3.70
C ASP A 152 -29.80 -1.56 -2.31
N THR A 153 -28.76 -1.18 -1.56
CA THR A 153 -28.89 -0.48 -0.27
C THR A 153 -28.75 1.02 -0.50
N THR A 154 -29.80 1.78 -0.16
CA THR A 154 -29.90 3.22 -0.46
C THR A 154 -30.15 4.06 0.80
N GLY A 155 -29.80 5.35 0.73
CA GLY A 155 -30.03 6.30 1.83
C GLY A 155 -29.29 5.91 3.11
N ASP A 156 -29.84 6.28 4.26
CA ASP A 156 -29.19 6.08 5.57
C ASP A 156 -28.91 4.61 5.92
N ALA A 157 -29.63 3.66 5.30
CA ALA A 157 -29.37 2.23 5.47
C ALA A 157 -27.94 1.83 5.03
N ARG A 158 -27.28 2.64 4.18
CA ARG A 158 -25.90 2.41 3.75
C ARG A 158 -24.88 2.53 4.87
N GLN A 159 -25.18 3.24 5.96
CA GLN A 159 -24.30 3.30 7.13
C GLN A 159 -24.01 1.89 7.68
N ALA A 160 -24.99 0.99 7.64
CA ALA A 160 -24.82 -0.39 8.10
C ALA A 160 -23.91 -1.27 7.21
N LEU A 161 -23.51 -0.78 6.02
CA LEU A 161 -22.50 -1.44 5.17
C LEU A 161 -21.07 -1.20 5.66
N ILE A 162 -20.86 -0.19 6.50
CA ILE A 162 -19.55 0.07 7.12
C ILE A 162 -19.32 -1.03 8.16
N ILE A 163 -18.08 -1.54 8.26
CA ILE A 163 -17.69 -2.36 9.41
C ILE A 163 -17.15 -1.40 10.46
N ASP A 164 -17.93 -1.18 11.51
CA ASP A 164 -17.63 -0.23 12.55
C ASP A 164 -17.80 -0.87 13.94
N PRO A 165 -16.69 -1.24 14.61
CA PRO A 165 -16.69 -1.76 15.96
C PRO A 165 -16.83 -0.67 17.04
N GLY A 166 -16.79 0.61 16.67
CA GLY A 166 -16.62 1.75 17.57
C GLY A 166 -15.19 1.91 18.12
N PRO A 167 -14.91 3.00 18.85
CA PRO A 167 -13.59 3.24 19.45
C PRO A 167 -13.23 2.23 20.55
N ARG A 168 -11.94 2.00 20.78
CA ARG A 168 -11.39 1.29 21.95
C ARG A 168 -10.37 2.17 22.65
N SER A 169 -10.26 2.01 23.97
CA SER A 169 -9.24 2.68 24.76
C SER A 169 -8.48 1.70 25.63
N VAL A 170 -7.20 1.99 25.85
CA VAL A 170 -6.29 1.19 26.69
C VAL A 170 -5.37 2.12 27.47
N THR A 171 -4.99 1.71 28.69
CA THR A 171 -4.17 2.53 29.60
C THR A 171 -3.20 1.66 30.38
N GLY A 172 -2.06 2.26 30.74
CA GLY A 172 -1.00 1.62 31.51
C GLY A 172 -0.11 0.67 30.71
N PRO A 173 1.00 0.22 31.30
CA PRO A 173 1.90 -0.76 30.70
C PRO A 173 1.29 -2.17 30.74
N LEU A 174 1.68 -3.02 29.79
CA LEU A 174 1.27 -4.43 29.69
C LEU A 174 -0.25 -4.63 29.72
N ALA A 175 -1.01 -3.69 29.17
CA ALA A 175 -2.45 -3.77 29.16
C ALA A 175 -2.89 -4.94 28.27
N ALA A 176 -3.85 -5.71 28.77
CA ALA A 176 -4.40 -6.85 28.05
C ALA A 176 -5.06 -6.41 26.73
N PRO A 177 -5.17 -7.32 25.75
CA PRO A 177 -5.74 -6.97 24.46
C PRO A 177 -7.20 -6.51 24.57
N VAL A 178 -7.51 -5.40 23.91
CA VAL A 178 -8.86 -4.87 23.76
C VAL A 178 -9.25 -5.04 22.28
N GLU A 179 -10.19 -5.95 22.03
CA GLU A 179 -10.51 -6.39 20.67
C GLU A 179 -11.61 -5.54 20.00
N PHE A 180 -11.48 -5.34 18.69
CA PHE A 180 -12.47 -4.71 17.80
C PHE A 180 -13.41 -5.77 17.20
N THR A 181 -14.14 -6.49 18.04
CA THR A 181 -15.08 -7.53 17.58
C THR A 181 -16.53 -7.08 17.69
N ALA A 182 -17.41 -7.81 17.00
CA ALA A 182 -18.84 -7.62 17.13
C ALA A 182 -19.38 -7.91 18.55
N ASP A 183 -18.68 -8.73 19.34
CA ASP A 183 -19.09 -9.11 20.69
C ASP A 183 -18.52 -8.16 21.76
N THR A 184 -17.60 -7.26 21.38
CA THR A 184 -16.90 -6.34 22.29
C THR A 184 -17.20 -4.88 22.01
N VAL A 185 -18.30 -4.58 21.30
CA VAL A 185 -18.75 -3.21 21.02
C VAL A 185 -18.96 -2.45 22.36
N PRO A 186 -18.44 -1.22 22.52
CA PRO A 186 -18.64 -0.44 23.73
C PRO A 186 -20.12 -0.12 23.90
N GLN A 187 -20.64 -0.27 25.12
CA GLN A 187 -22.08 -0.12 25.41
C GLN A 187 -22.67 1.23 24.94
N GLY A 188 -21.88 2.31 24.93
CA GLY A 188 -22.30 3.63 24.47
C GLY A 188 -22.30 3.83 22.95
N TYR A 189 -21.74 2.90 22.18
CA TYR A 189 -21.62 3.04 20.73
C TYR A 189 -22.77 2.31 20.01
N THR A 190 -23.87 3.02 19.76
CA THR A 190 -25.11 2.43 19.20
C THR A 190 -25.10 2.25 17.69
N HIS A 191 -24.07 2.76 17.01
CA HIS A 191 -23.94 2.76 15.54
C HIS A 191 -23.07 1.60 15.02
N ALA A 192 -22.70 0.65 15.89
CA ALA A 192 -21.86 -0.46 15.49
C ALA A 192 -22.52 -1.33 14.41
N SER A 193 -21.71 -1.73 13.43
CA SER A 193 -22.18 -2.51 12.28
C SER A 193 -21.14 -3.55 11.85
N PHE A 194 -21.62 -4.74 11.51
CA PHE A 194 -20.82 -5.84 11.00
C PHE A 194 -21.62 -6.62 9.95
N PRO A 195 -20.94 -7.22 8.96
CA PRO A 195 -21.63 -7.98 7.93
C PRO A 195 -22.26 -9.28 8.48
N PRO A 196 -23.17 -9.92 7.72
CA PRO A 196 -23.81 -11.16 8.11
C PRO A 196 -22.81 -12.27 8.48
N THR A 197 -23.17 -13.09 9.47
CA THR A 197 -22.34 -14.22 9.92
C THR A 197 -22.36 -15.41 8.96
N LYS A 198 -23.34 -15.47 8.05
CA LYS A 198 -23.46 -16.51 7.03
C LYS A 198 -23.06 -15.92 5.67
N VAL A 199 -22.00 -16.47 5.10
CA VAL A 199 -21.50 -16.15 3.75
C VAL A 199 -21.44 -17.44 2.93
N SER A 200 -21.64 -17.35 1.61
CA SER A 200 -21.53 -18.51 0.71
C SER A 200 -20.08 -18.81 0.31
N GLN A 201 -19.21 -17.81 0.39
CA GLN A 201 -17.79 -17.91 0.05
C GLN A 201 -16.92 -17.19 1.09
N GLY A 202 -15.73 -17.74 1.34
CA GLY A 202 -14.74 -17.17 2.26
C GLY A 202 -15.12 -17.29 3.74
N LEU A 203 -14.63 -16.37 4.56
CA LEU A 203 -14.86 -16.31 6.00
C LEU A 203 -15.55 -14.99 6.39
N PRO A 204 -16.57 -15.02 7.27
CA PRO A 204 -17.24 -13.80 7.68
C PRO A 204 -16.31 -12.90 8.50
N VAL A 205 -16.39 -11.59 8.25
CA VAL A 205 -15.62 -10.58 8.98
C VAL A 205 -16.33 -10.24 10.29
N ARG A 206 -15.71 -10.60 11.42
CA ARG A 206 -16.25 -10.39 12.78
C ARG A 206 -15.30 -9.65 13.72
N SER A 207 -14.14 -9.24 13.21
CA SER A 207 -13.12 -8.49 13.94
C SER A 207 -12.34 -7.61 12.98
N LEU A 208 -11.95 -6.41 13.42
CA LEU A 208 -10.95 -5.56 12.77
C LEU A 208 -9.60 -5.58 13.50
N GLY A 209 -9.39 -6.54 14.40
CA GLY A 209 -8.17 -6.69 15.18
C GLY A 209 -8.30 -6.28 16.65
N GLU A 210 -7.26 -5.67 17.19
CA GLU A 210 -7.14 -5.34 18.63
C GLU A 210 -6.10 -4.24 18.91
N ILE A 211 -6.20 -3.62 20.08
CA ILE A 211 -5.13 -2.79 20.66
C ILE A 211 -4.61 -3.39 21.97
N ARG A 212 -3.35 -3.09 22.31
CA ARG A 212 -2.70 -3.44 23.57
C ARG A 212 -1.53 -2.50 23.84
N THR A 213 -0.88 -2.60 25.01
CA THR A 213 0.35 -1.85 25.29
C THR A 213 1.52 -2.76 25.63
N ASP A 214 2.73 -2.30 25.31
CA ASP A 214 3.97 -2.96 25.71
C ASP A 214 4.36 -2.64 27.16
N SER A 215 5.54 -3.07 27.61
CA SER A 215 6.00 -2.82 28.99
C SER A 215 6.24 -1.35 29.32
N ARG A 216 6.38 -0.50 28.29
CA ARG A 216 6.61 0.94 28.39
C ARG A 216 5.34 1.76 28.17
N ALA A 217 4.18 1.11 28.14
CA ALA A 217 2.88 1.72 27.84
C ALA A 217 2.77 2.33 26.42
N ASN A 218 3.67 1.97 25.50
CA ASN A 218 3.53 2.29 24.08
C ASN A 218 2.40 1.44 23.48
N LEU A 219 1.70 2.01 22.51
CA LEU A 219 0.54 1.37 21.90
C LEU A 219 0.96 0.43 20.77
N LEU A 220 0.35 -0.76 20.76
CA LEU A 220 0.39 -1.70 19.66
C LEU A 220 -1.02 -1.82 19.06
N VAL A 221 -1.15 -1.61 17.76
CA VAL A 221 -2.40 -1.83 17.01
C VAL A 221 -2.18 -3.00 16.05
N LEU A 222 -2.94 -4.08 16.24
CA LEU A 222 -2.90 -5.26 15.39
C LEU A 222 -4.17 -5.30 14.55
N GLY A 223 -4.02 -5.52 13.25
CA GLY A 223 -5.14 -5.69 12.34
C GLY A 223 -5.89 -7.02 12.49
N GLY A 224 -6.85 -7.22 11.58
CA GLY A 224 -7.60 -8.46 11.43
C GLY A 224 -6.76 -9.67 11.00
N PHE A 225 -7.46 -10.74 10.65
CA PHE A 225 -6.88 -12.05 10.33
C PHE A 225 -6.81 -12.34 8.82
N GLY A 226 -7.13 -11.35 7.98
CA GLY A 226 -7.24 -11.49 6.54
C GLY A 226 -8.51 -12.25 6.13
N HIS A 227 -9.56 -12.16 6.95
CA HIS A 227 -10.88 -12.69 6.62
C HIS A 227 -11.52 -11.85 5.52
N ALA A 228 -12.07 -12.56 4.53
CA ALA A 228 -12.88 -11.98 3.48
C ALA A 228 -14.02 -12.94 3.16
N GLY A 229 -15.23 -12.43 3.02
CA GLY A 229 -16.41 -13.25 2.77
C GLY A 229 -17.51 -12.48 2.05
N GLY A 230 -18.31 -13.21 1.27
CA GLY A 230 -19.39 -12.67 0.47
C GLY A 230 -20.32 -13.74 -0.08
N ASN A 231 -21.35 -13.32 -0.79
CA ASN A 231 -22.40 -14.19 -1.32
C ASN A 231 -22.40 -14.31 -2.85
N GLU A 232 -21.69 -13.42 -3.54
CA GLU A 232 -21.61 -13.35 -5.00
C GLU A 232 -20.25 -13.75 -5.54
N SER A 233 -20.16 -14.06 -6.83
CA SER A 233 -18.88 -14.35 -7.50
C SER A 233 -18.09 -13.06 -7.75
N ILE A 234 -16.76 -13.12 -7.63
CA ILE A 234 -15.87 -12.01 -8.00
C ILE A 234 -15.40 -12.20 -9.44
N THR A 235 -15.65 -11.21 -10.28
CA THR A 235 -15.31 -11.26 -11.71
C THR A 235 -14.27 -10.23 -12.15
N GLY A 236 -13.71 -9.44 -11.22
CA GLY A 236 -12.64 -8.49 -11.51
C GLY A 236 -11.99 -7.89 -10.26
N PHE A 237 -10.89 -7.16 -10.46
CA PHE A 237 -10.06 -6.62 -9.39
C PHE A 237 -10.79 -5.71 -8.39
N GLY A 238 -11.75 -4.90 -8.85
CA GLY A 238 -12.43 -3.90 -8.00
C GLY A 238 -13.30 -4.51 -6.88
N GLY A 239 -13.61 -5.80 -6.98
CA GLY A 239 -14.43 -6.54 -6.03
C GLY A 239 -15.85 -6.85 -6.52
N GLY A 240 -16.73 -7.17 -5.58
CA GLY A 240 -18.15 -7.44 -5.86
C GLY A 240 -19.07 -7.04 -4.72
N ASN A 241 -20.37 -6.91 -5.03
CA ASN A 241 -21.41 -6.70 -4.01
C ASN A 241 -21.42 -7.85 -3.00
N THR A 242 -21.97 -7.60 -1.82
CA THR A 242 -22.04 -8.54 -0.67
C THR A 242 -20.72 -8.92 -0.02
N TRP A 243 -19.57 -8.54 -0.61
CA TRP A 243 -18.26 -8.85 -0.06
C TRP A 243 -17.82 -7.86 1.02
N ASN A 244 -17.05 -8.41 1.96
CA ASN A 244 -16.42 -7.71 3.07
C ASN A 244 -15.00 -8.25 3.27
N ASP A 245 -14.09 -7.42 3.77
CA ASP A 245 -12.79 -7.82 4.29
C ASP A 245 -12.48 -7.12 5.63
N ASP A 246 -11.42 -7.54 6.30
CA ASP A 246 -11.01 -7.02 7.61
C ASP A 246 -9.82 -6.05 7.55
N ILE A 247 -9.63 -5.41 6.40
CA ILE A 247 -8.80 -4.20 6.24
C ILE A 247 -9.48 -3.04 7.00
N ALA A 248 -8.70 -2.12 7.54
CA ALA A 248 -9.26 -0.96 8.24
C ALA A 248 -8.23 0.17 8.34
N ASP A 249 -8.71 1.37 8.63
CA ASP A 249 -7.88 2.50 9.03
C ASP A 249 -8.64 3.41 9.99
N GLY A 250 -7.94 4.28 10.70
CA GLY A 250 -8.58 5.26 11.56
C GLY A 250 -7.66 6.03 12.51
N PRO A 251 -8.23 6.99 13.27
CA PRO A 251 -7.49 7.83 14.20
C PRO A 251 -6.94 7.04 15.39
N VAL A 252 -5.75 7.45 15.80
CA VAL A 252 -5.08 7.11 17.06
C VAL A 252 -4.94 8.40 17.86
N THR A 253 -5.36 8.40 19.13
CA THR A 253 -5.16 9.53 20.04
C THR A 253 -4.54 9.09 21.34
N ALA A 254 -3.74 9.96 21.94
CA ALA A 254 -3.18 9.75 23.27
C ALA A 254 -3.51 10.95 24.15
N LEU A 255 -4.19 10.71 25.27
CA LEU A 255 -4.33 11.68 26.35
C LEU A 255 -3.27 11.39 27.41
N ILE A 256 -2.32 12.30 27.56
CA ILE A 256 -1.29 12.25 28.61
C ILE A 256 -1.77 13.13 29.76
N THR A 257 -1.76 12.58 30.97
CA THR A 257 -1.86 13.37 32.20
C THR A 257 -0.51 13.30 32.91
N PHE A 258 0.11 14.45 33.14
CA PHE A 258 1.35 14.57 33.88
C PHE A 258 1.07 14.67 35.39
N LYS A 259 2.06 14.38 36.24
CA LYS A 259 1.88 14.44 37.71
C LYS A 259 1.53 15.83 38.24
N ASP A 260 1.88 16.88 37.51
CA ASP A 260 1.47 18.26 37.81
C ASP A 260 0.03 18.59 37.37
N GLN A 261 -0.72 17.58 36.91
CA GLN A 261 -2.09 17.63 36.40
C GLN A 261 -2.25 18.31 35.04
N THR A 262 -1.15 18.69 34.37
CA THR A 262 -1.24 19.15 32.98
C THR A 262 -1.65 18.01 32.07
N GLN A 263 -2.44 18.33 31.04
CA GLN A 263 -2.93 17.36 30.07
C GLN A 263 -2.57 17.76 28.65
N VAL A 264 -2.14 16.78 27.85
CA VAL A 264 -1.82 16.95 26.44
C VAL A 264 -2.52 15.86 25.64
N THR A 265 -3.28 16.26 24.62
CA THR A 265 -3.90 15.35 23.66
C THR A 265 -3.11 15.35 22.36
N LEU A 266 -2.67 14.18 21.93
CA LEU A 266 -1.92 13.96 20.70
C LEU A 266 -2.74 13.11 19.72
N SER A 267 -2.42 13.22 18.43
CA SER A 267 -3.11 12.50 17.35
C SER A 267 -2.12 11.89 16.35
N ALA A 268 -2.48 10.72 15.84
CA ALA A 268 -1.85 9.98 14.76
C ALA A 268 -2.93 9.20 13.99
N TRP A 269 -2.55 8.46 12.95
CA TRP A 269 -3.43 7.57 12.20
C TRP A 269 -2.85 6.16 12.14
N VAL A 270 -3.71 5.15 11.98
CA VAL A 270 -3.30 3.79 11.67
C VAL A 270 -3.94 3.32 10.37
N VAL A 271 -3.16 2.63 9.53
CA VAL A 271 -3.65 1.91 8.34
C VAL A 271 -3.29 0.44 8.48
N ILE A 272 -4.25 -0.45 8.28
CA ILE A 272 -4.06 -1.91 8.30
C ILE A 272 -4.13 -2.40 6.86
N GLY A 273 -3.00 -2.77 6.29
CA GLY A 273 -2.90 -3.30 4.93
C GLY A 273 -2.88 -4.83 4.85
N SER A 274 -2.80 -5.34 3.61
CA SER A 274 -2.44 -6.74 3.33
C SER A 274 -0.99 -7.06 3.77
N PRO A 275 -0.56 -8.33 3.83
CA PRO A 275 0.84 -8.64 4.08
C PRO A 275 1.78 -8.03 3.02
N LYS A 276 2.98 -7.60 3.44
CA LYS A 276 4.06 -7.23 2.53
C LYS A 276 4.93 -8.45 2.29
N PHE A 277 4.72 -9.12 1.16
CA PHE A 277 5.38 -10.40 0.88
C PHE A 277 6.85 -10.27 0.51
N ALA A 278 7.35 -9.09 0.15
CA ALA A 278 8.78 -8.82 -0.02
C ALA A 278 9.22 -7.61 0.84
N PRO A 279 9.30 -7.76 2.18
CA PRO A 279 9.41 -6.63 3.11
C PRO A 279 10.62 -5.72 2.88
N GLN A 280 11.74 -6.30 2.42
CA GLN A 280 13.00 -5.59 2.20
C GLN A 280 13.08 -4.89 0.83
N LEU A 281 12.16 -5.20 -0.09
CA LEU A 281 12.10 -4.57 -1.39
C LEU A 281 11.19 -3.34 -1.30
N VAL A 282 11.58 -2.27 -1.98
CA VAL A 282 10.97 -0.95 -1.83
C VAL A 282 10.48 -0.48 -3.18
N ASN A 283 9.27 0.08 -3.22
CA ASN A 283 8.67 0.66 -4.43
C ASN A 283 9.48 1.87 -4.89
N VAL A 284 9.65 2.06 -6.21
CA VAL A 284 10.39 3.21 -6.76
C VAL A 284 9.88 4.53 -6.17
N SER A 285 8.57 4.71 -6.15
CA SER A 285 7.89 5.76 -5.40
C SER A 285 7.01 5.12 -4.33
N THR A 286 7.34 5.42 -3.08
CA THR A 286 6.64 4.98 -1.86
C THR A 286 5.65 6.04 -1.42
N TRP A 287 4.81 5.73 -0.43
CA TRP A 287 3.94 6.76 0.16
C TRP A 287 4.75 7.86 0.89
N ASP A 288 5.96 7.58 1.41
CA ASP A 288 6.90 8.62 1.89
C ASP A 288 7.23 9.62 0.78
N ASP A 289 7.53 9.15 -0.44
CA ASP A 289 7.83 10.03 -1.57
C ASP A 289 6.61 10.88 -1.99
N VAL A 290 5.40 10.33 -1.92
CA VAL A 290 4.14 11.04 -2.21
C VAL A 290 3.81 12.07 -1.12
N ALA A 291 3.99 11.72 0.15
CA ALA A 291 3.76 12.62 1.27
C ALA A 291 4.78 13.77 1.29
N LEU A 292 6.05 13.50 0.95
CA LEU A 292 7.07 14.52 0.73
C LEU A 292 6.67 15.49 -0.39
N ASP A 293 6.23 14.98 -1.54
CA ASP A 293 5.78 15.80 -2.67
C ASP A 293 4.61 16.72 -2.28
N CYS A 294 3.62 16.15 -1.58
CA CYS A 294 2.48 16.90 -1.07
C CYS A 294 2.90 18.00 -0.09
N ALA A 295 3.78 17.69 0.85
CA ALA A 295 4.25 18.61 1.88
C ALA A 295 5.03 19.80 1.30
N LEU A 296 5.86 19.57 0.28
CA LEU A 296 6.60 20.62 -0.41
C LEU A 296 5.65 21.53 -1.19
N LYS A 297 4.75 20.95 -1.98
CA LYS A 297 3.93 21.71 -2.93
C LYS A 297 2.77 22.46 -2.28
N TYR A 298 2.20 21.92 -1.20
CA TYR A 298 0.93 22.41 -0.66
C TYR A 298 0.98 22.82 0.82
N GLN A 299 2.02 22.45 1.55
CA GLN A 299 2.11 22.72 2.99
C GLN A 299 3.30 23.63 3.36
N GLY A 300 4.05 24.13 2.37
CA GLY A 300 5.16 25.06 2.58
C GLY A 300 6.28 24.47 3.44
N ALA A 301 6.49 23.14 3.39
CA ALA A 301 7.41 22.45 4.30
C ALA A 301 8.89 22.84 4.10
N ARG A 302 9.27 23.24 2.87
CA ARG A 302 10.60 23.77 2.52
C ARG A 302 10.51 24.90 1.48
N PRO A 303 10.21 26.14 1.91
CA PRO A 303 10.11 27.30 1.00
C PRO A 303 11.44 27.67 0.32
N ASP A 304 12.55 27.09 0.76
CA ASP A 304 13.86 27.18 0.12
C ASP A 304 14.00 26.21 -1.08
N VAL A 305 13.14 25.20 -1.18
CA VAL A 305 13.12 24.20 -2.26
C VAL A 305 11.96 24.44 -3.21
N TYR A 306 10.76 24.73 -2.68
CA TYR A 306 9.56 24.97 -3.46
C TYR A 306 8.78 26.18 -2.97
N ASP A 307 8.52 27.13 -3.87
CA ASP A 307 7.70 28.33 -3.66
C ASP A 307 7.18 28.78 -5.04
N LEU A 308 5.90 28.50 -5.30
CA LEU A 308 5.26 28.77 -6.59
C LEU A 308 5.28 30.26 -6.95
N ALA A 309 5.19 31.15 -5.97
CA ALA A 309 5.21 32.58 -6.21
C ALA A 309 6.62 33.08 -6.55
N ARG A 310 7.64 32.50 -5.91
CA ARG A 310 9.04 32.90 -6.11
C ARG A 310 9.64 32.36 -7.41
N TRP A 311 9.24 31.16 -7.83
CA TRP A 311 9.86 30.44 -8.95
C TRP A 311 8.83 29.99 -10.00
N ALA A 312 7.98 30.92 -10.44
CA ALA A 312 6.91 30.63 -11.40
C ALA A 312 7.43 30.01 -12.73
N ASP A 313 8.58 30.47 -13.23
CA ASP A 313 9.18 29.99 -14.49
C ASP A 313 9.68 28.54 -14.44
N THR A 314 9.84 27.98 -13.23
CA THR A 314 10.25 26.60 -12.98
C THR A 314 9.17 25.83 -12.22
N SER A 315 7.92 26.24 -12.38
CA SER A 315 6.74 25.60 -11.77
C SER A 315 6.85 25.49 -10.24
N GLY A 316 7.46 26.49 -9.61
CA GLY A 316 7.66 26.61 -8.17
C GLY A 316 8.94 25.98 -7.63
N TRP A 317 9.71 25.25 -8.45
CA TRP A 317 10.95 24.62 -8.00
C TRP A 317 12.14 25.58 -8.00
N ASN A 318 12.94 25.58 -6.94
CA ASN A 318 14.16 26.38 -6.87
C ASN A 318 15.23 25.88 -7.86
N PRO A 319 15.56 26.62 -8.94
CA PRO A 319 16.54 26.18 -9.93
C PRO A 319 17.98 26.09 -9.40
N GLN A 320 18.26 26.70 -8.24
CA GLN A 320 19.58 26.71 -7.60
C GLN A 320 19.68 25.71 -6.44
N TYR A 321 18.67 24.85 -6.24
CA TYR A 321 18.72 23.85 -5.18
C TYR A 321 19.82 22.82 -5.47
N LYS A 322 20.69 22.58 -4.48
CA LYS A 322 21.74 21.56 -4.57
C LYS A 322 21.26 20.27 -3.91
N VAL A 323 21.26 19.19 -4.67
CA VAL A 323 20.79 17.87 -4.25
C VAL A 323 21.89 17.10 -3.52
N ASN A 324 21.53 16.30 -2.52
CA ASN A 324 22.42 15.30 -1.95
C ASN A 324 22.32 14.00 -2.77
N TYR A 325 23.39 13.65 -3.50
CA TYR A 325 23.37 12.44 -4.33
C TYR A 325 23.11 11.15 -3.53
N TRP A 326 23.70 11.02 -2.34
CA TRP A 326 23.67 9.79 -1.55
C TRP A 326 22.31 9.54 -0.87
N GLU A 327 21.59 10.60 -0.53
CA GLU A 327 20.33 10.53 0.21
C GLU A 327 19.10 10.80 -0.66
N ASP A 328 19.21 11.64 -1.70
CA ASP A 328 18.06 12.07 -2.51
C ASP A 328 17.98 11.35 -3.87
N ILE A 329 19.11 10.87 -4.41
CA ILE A 329 19.17 10.24 -5.75
C ILE A 329 19.42 8.73 -5.66
N LYS A 330 20.55 8.34 -5.06
CA LYS A 330 20.98 6.93 -5.01
C LYS A 330 19.91 5.99 -4.43
N PRO A 331 19.16 6.35 -3.37
CA PRO A 331 18.19 5.42 -2.80
C PRO A 331 17.12 5.00 -3.80
N PHE A 332 16.54 5.92 -4.58
CA PHE A 332 15.49 5.53 -5.54
C PHE A 332 16.06 4.79 -6.76
N LEU A 333 17.29 5.10 -7.20
CA LEU A 333 17.97 4.30 -8.24
C LEU A 333 18.18 2.85 -7.80
N ASN A 334 18.56 2.63 -6.53
CA ASN A 334 18.68 1.29 -5.96
C ASN A 334 17.33 0.54 -5.91
N ARG A 335 16.20 1.24 -5.69
CA ARG A 335 14.87 0.62 -5.68
C ARG A 335 14.52 0.02 -7.04
N MET A 336 14.88 0.69 -8.14
CA MET A 336 14.73 0.12 -9.49
C MET A 336 15.57 -1.14 -9.68
N ALA A 337 16.75 -1.20 -9.07
CA ALA A 337 17.61 -2.39 -9.12
C ALA A 337 16.95 -3.60 -8.49
N ASP A 338 16.30 -3.40 -7.34
CA ASP A 338 15.70 -4.46 -6.56
C ASP A 338 14.51 -5.12 -7.23
N TYR A 339 13.84 -4.46 -8.19
CA TYR A 339 12.71 -5.06 -8.92
C TYR A 339 13.10 -6.35 -9.66
N GLN A 340 14.37 -6.55 -10.00
CA GLN A 340 14.84 -7.78 -10.67
C GLN A 340 14.55 -9.07 -9.88
N TRP A 341 14.37 -8.97 -8.56
CA TRP A 341 14.11 -10.10 -7.68
C TRP A 341 12.63 -10.54 -7.66
N VAL A 342 11.74 -9.70 -8.18
CA VAL A 342 10.28 -9.87 -8.12
C VAL A 342 9.58 -9.60 -9.46
N ALA A 343 10.32 -9.14 -10.47
CA ALA A 343 9.87 -8.85 -11.82
C ALA A 343 11.02 -8.98 -12.83
N THR A 344 10.67 -9.31 -14.08
CA THR A 344 11.60 -9.38 -15.22
C THR A 344 11.66 -8.04 -15.92
N VAL A 345 12.53 -7.14 -15.43
CA VAL A 345 12.64 -5.75 -15.88
C VAL A 345 14.03 -5.40 -16.44
N PRO A 346 14.58 -6.18 -17.41
CA PRO A 346 15.96 -6.00 -17.87
C PRO A 346 16.26 -4.59 -18.40
N SER A 347 15.29 -3.97 -19.09
CA SER A 347 15.43 -2.59 -19.60
C SER A 347 15.63 -1.57 -18.48
N MET A 348 14.95 -1.73 -17.35
CA MET A 348 15.11 -0.86 -16.19
C MET A 348 16.40 -1.18 -15.43
N THR A 349 16.79 -2.47 -15.35
CA THR A 349 18.06 -2.85 -14.69
C THR A 349 19.31 -2.31 -15.40
N ALA A 350 19.22 -2.03 -16.70
CA ALA A 350 20.31 -1.40 -17.45
C ALA A 350 20.69 0.00 -16.91
N PHE A 351 19.80 0.65 -16.16
CA PHE A 351 20.04 1.98 -15.57
C PHE A 351 20.75 1.95 -14.22
N ILE A 352 20.96 0.77 -13.62
CA ILE A 352 21.55 0.64 -12.28
C ILE A 352 23.05 0.95 -12.32
N ASN A 353 23.73 0.51 -13.38
CA ASN A 353 25.15 0.70 -13.61
C ASN A 353 25.36 1.49 -14.89
N PRO A 354 25.10 2.81 -14.87
CA PRO A 354 25.31 3.63 -16.05
C PRO A 354 26.78 3.57 -16.51
N PRO A 355 27.08 3.78 -17.81
CA PRO A 355 28.42 3.68 -18.36
C PRO A 355 29.35 4.86 -17.99
N PHE A 356 29.03 5.58 -16.92
CA PHE A 356 29.74 6.74 -16.40
C PHE A 356 29.59 6.78 -14.88
N ASP A 357 30.40 7.58 -14.17
CA ASP A 357 30.27 7.75 -12.72
C ASP A 357 29.08 8.67 -12.40
N PRO A 358 27.97 8.15 -11.81
CA PRO A 358 26.81 8.96 -11.49
C PRO A 358 27.07 9.97 -10.35
N SER A 359 28.19 9.87 -9.64
CA SER A 359 28.60 10.80 -8.58
C SER A 359 29.52 11.93 -9.08
N ASP A 360 30.00 11.87 -10.34
CA ASP A 360 30.79 12.95 -10.94
C ASP A 360 29.88 14.14 -11.29
N ALA A 361 30.03 15.25 -10.57
CA ALA A 361 29.27 16.49 -10.78
C ALA A 361 29.87 17.42 -11.84
N SER A 362 31.02 17.07 -12.42
CA SER A 362 31.72 17.93 -13.38
C SER A 362 30.88 18.23 -14.63
N GLU A 363 31.17 19.37 -15.27
CA GLU A 363 30.60 19.72 -16.58
C GLU A 363 31.00 18.71 -17.67
N ALA A 364 32.12 18.01 -17.51
CA ALA A 364 32.54 16.95 -18.44
C ALA A 364 31.57 15.75 -18.42
N ALA A 365 31.06 15.38 -17.24
CA ALA A 365 30.07 14.31 -17.08
C ALA A 365 28.62 14.76 -17.34
N ARG A 366 28.36 16.07 -17.46
CA ARG A 366 27.01 16.62 -17.63
C ARG A 366 26.24 16.04 -18.83
N PRO A 367 26.82 15.91 -20.05
CA PRO A 367 26.09 15.33 -21.17
C PRO A 367 25.62 13.89 -20.91
N GLN A 368 26.37 13.12 -20.12
CA GLN A 368 26.01 11.73 -19.77
C GLN A 368 24.85 11.70 -18.76
N ARG A 369 24.86 12.59 -17.77
CA ARG A 369 23.75 12.73 -16.81
C ARG A 369 22.48 13.27 -17.46
N GLU A 370 22.59 14.26 -18.34
CA GLU A 370 21.46 14.77 -19.12
C GLU A 370 20.90 13.68 -20.07
N GLN A 371 21.75 12.87 -20.69
CA GLN A 371 21.29 11.72 -21.49
C GLN A 371 20.61 10.66 -20.62
N PHE A 372 21.10 10.39 -19.41
CA PHE A 372 20.46 9.49 -18.46
C PHE A 372 19.05 9.97 -18.09
N LEU A 373 18.91 11.26 -17.74
CA LEU A 373 17.63 11.89 -17.43
C LEU A 373 16.62 11.77 -18.59
N ARG A 374 17.05 11.92 -19.85
CA ARG A 374 16.16 11.84 -21.03
C ARG A 374 15.41 10.51 -21.17
N TYR A 375 15.85 9.47 -20.47
CA TYR A 375 15.17 8.18 -20.46
C TYR A 375 14.14 8.05 -19.32
N PHE A 376 14.06 9.02 -18.41
CA PHE A 376 12.99 9.09 -17.42
C PHE A 376 11.80 9.82 -18.02
N ARG A 377 10.60 9.30 -17.81
CA ARG A 377 9.38 9.99 -18.25
C ARG A 377 9.24 11.30 -17.50
N GLN A 378 9.08 12.39 -18.25
CA GLN A 378 8.62 13.66 -17.69
C GLN A 378 7.22 13.48 -17.09
N PRO A 379 7.03 13.77 -15.78
CA PRO A 379 5.72 13.80 -15.16
C PRO A 379 4.83 14.84 -15.86
N PRO A 380 3.59 14.50 -16.21
CA PRO A 380 2.65 15.46 -16.77
C PRO A 380 2.12 16.42 -15.70
N ALA A 381 1.78 17.64 -16.10
CA ALA A 381 0.89 18.47 -15.30
C ALA A 381 -0.55 17.96 -15.41
N ARG A 382 -1.32 18.12 -14.34
CA ARG A 382 -2.75 17.77 -14.34
C ARG A 382 -3.55 18.90 -14.96
N ARG A 383 -4.53 18.53 -15.78
CA ARG A 383 -5.56 19.42 -16.30
C ARG A 383 -6.81 19.27 -15.46
N ASP A 384 -7.23 20.35 -14.83
CA ASP A 384 -8.51 20.42 -14.14
C ASP A 384 -9.67 20.26 -15.12
N ALA A 385 -10.70 19.53 -14.70
CA ALA A 385 -11.92 19.40 -15.46
C ALA A 385 -12.71 20.72 -15.48
N THR A 386 -13.22 21.09 -16.65
CA THR A 386 -14.14 22.22 -16.87
C THR A 386 -15.34 21.76 -17.70
N LEU A 387 -16.39 22.58 -17.80
CA LEU A 387 -17.55 22.24 -18.65
C LEU A 387 -17.17 21.94 -20.11
N GLU A 388 -16.09 22.53 -20.61
CA GLU A 388 -15.70 22.45 -22.03
C GLU A 388 -14.60 21.41 -22.28
N GLN A 389 -13.84 21.01 -21.24
CA GLN A 389 -12.70 20.11 -21.36
C GLN A 389 -12.68 19.09 -20.22
N ALA A 390 -12.53 17.82 -20.58
CA ALA A 390 -12.40 16.72 -19.62
C ALA A 390 -11.07 16.80 -18.84
N ALA A 391 -11.08 16.20 -17.65
CA ALA A 391 -9.88 15.92 -16.88
C ALA A 391 -8.83 15.16 -17.72
N GLY A 392 -7.56 15.44 -17.46
CA GLY A 392 -6.49 14.79 -18.18
C GLY A 392 -5.12 15.26 -17.77
N PHE A 393 -4.16 14.98 -18.64
CA PHE A 393 -2.76 15.30 -18.45
C PHE A 393 -2.27 16.17 -19.61
N ILE A 394 -1.33 17.07 -19.32
CA ILE A 394 -0.66 17.91 -20.31
C ILE A 394 0.85 17.83 -20.15
N ASP A 395 1.57 18.06 -21.25
CA ASP A 395 3.01 18.31 -21.28
C ASP A 395 3.88 17.25 -20.58
N GLY A 396 3.45 15.98 -20.60
CA GLY A 396 4.18 14.85 -20.01
C GLY A 396 4.29 13.64 -20.92
N GLN A 397 5.00 12.62 -20.44
CA GLN A 397 5.37 11.43 -21.22
C GLN A 397 4.73 10.14 -20.69
N ASN A 398 3.72 10.24 -19.83
CA ASN A 398 3.04 9.08 -19.22
C ASN A 398 2.27 8.20 -20.22
N GLN A 399 2.09 8.66 -21.46
CA GLN A 399 1.55 7.87 -22.58
C GLN A 399 2.64 7.28 -23.49
N GLN A 400 3.90 7.71 -23.31
CA GLN A 400 5.03 7.36 -24.16
C GLN A 400 5.77 6.15 -23.60
N LEU A 401 5.87 5.10 -24.42
CA LEU A 401 6.63 3.90 -24.07
C LEU A 401 8.13 4.08 -24.33
N PHE A 402 8.52 4.44 -25.56
CA PHE A 402 9.90 4.45 -26.01
C PHE A 402 10.51 5.85 -26.09
N SER A 403 11.84 5.94 -25.95
CA SER A 403 12.58 7.20 -25.95
C SER A 403 12.57 8.00 -27.26
N SER A 404 12.22 7.37 -28.38
CA SER A 404 12.20 8.01 -29.70
C SER A 404 11.00 8.93 -29.91
N GLY A 405 9.90 8.72 -29.19
CA GLY A 405 8.73 9.59 -29.27
C GLY A 405 7.42 8.87 -28.96
N LEU A 406 6.34 9.64 -28.92
CA LEU A 406 4.98 9.09 -28.84
C LEU A 406 4.69 8.32 -30.14
N GLN A 407 4.22 7.07 -30.03
CA GLN A 407 3.92 6.16 -31.16
C GLN A 407 5.13 5.67 -31.98
N ASP A 408 6.38 6.03 -31.61
CA ASP A 408 7.58 5.45 -32.22
C ASP A 408 8.01 4.19 -31.42
N VAL A 409 8.48 3.16 -32.13
CA VAL A 409 8.84 1.84 -31.58
C VAL A 409 10.34 1.60 -31.44
N THR A 410 11.16 2.61 -31.75
CA THR A 410 12.62 2.53 -31.68
C THR A 410 13.18 3.05 -30.34
N GLY A 411 14.45 2.79 -30.04
CA GLY A 411 15.09 3.27 -28.80
C GLY A 411 14.85 2.36 -27.59
N VAL A 412 14.79 2.95 -26.39
CA VAL A 412 14.65 2.21 -25.13
C VAL A 412 13.31 2.51 -24.45
N PRO A 413 12.67 1.54 -23.78
CA PRO A 413 11.54 1.84 -22.91
C PRO A 413 11.92 2.85 -21.84
N LEU A 414 11.13 3.92 -21.69
CA LEU A 414 11.35 4.94 -20.67
C LEU A 414 11.15 4.36 -19.27
N VAL A 415 11.85 4.94 -18.29
CA VAL A 415 11.84 4.51 -16.88
C VAL A 415 11.07 5.48 -15.98
N PRO A 416 10.51 5.01 -14.85
CA PRO A 416 10.43 3.60 -14.42
C PRO A 416 9.54 2.76 -15.35
N MET A 417 10.01 1.59 -15.80
CA MET A 417 9.25 0.77 -16.74
C MET A 417 8.19 -0.06 -15.99
N ASN A 418 7.04 0.55 -15.77
CA ASN A 418 5.93 0.00 -14.99
C ASN A 418 4.60 0.62 -15.45
N SER A 419 3.47 0.00 -15.11
CA SER A 419 2.13 0.55 -15.38
C SER A 419 1.93 1.92 -14.70
N GLY A 420 1.13 2.81 -15.31
CA GLY A 420 0.71 4.07 -14.70
C GLY A 420 -0.58 3.90 -13.87
N SER A 421 -1.13 5.01 -13.35
CA SER A 421 -2.33 4.98 -12.49
C SER A 421 -3.64 4.72 -13.23
N ASN A 422 -3.63 4.63 -14.57
CA ASN A 422 -4.74 4.12 -15.35
C ASN A 422 -4.28 3.57 -16.70
N SER A 423 -3.86 2.30 -16.69
CA SER A 423 -3.62 1.49 -17.88
C SER A 423 -4.72 0.44 -18.09
N VAL A 424 -5.92 0.71 -17.56
CA VAL A 424 -7.03 -0.26 -17.53
C VAL A 424 -8.27 0.24 -18.27
N ARG A 425 -8.56 1.54 -18.27
CA ARG A 425 -9.86 2.10 -18.71
C ARG A 425 -9.69 3.37 -19.56
N ASN A 426 -10.60 3.59 -20.50
CA ASN A 426 -10.60 4.76 -21.40
C ASN A 426 -11.35 5.94 -20.77
N ASN A 427 -10.85 6.48 -19.66
CA ASN A 427 -11.33 7.71 -19.02
C ASN A 427 -10.15 8.70 -18.88
N VAL A 428 -9.76 9.10 -17.66
CA VAL A 428 -8.50 9.83 -17.45
C VAL A 428 -7.34 8.83 -17.58
N ILE A 429 -6.72 8.75 -18.75
CA ILE A 429 -5.71 7.71 -19.06
C ILE A 429 -4.33 8.09 -18.51
N ASP A 430 -3.66 7.14 -17.85
CA ASP A 430 -2.29 7.26 -17.33
C ASP A 430 -1.58 5.92 -17.49
N LYS A 431 -0.94 5.71 -18.65
CA LYS A 431 -0.52 4.36 -19.08
C LYS A 431 0.73 3.85 -18.40
N PHE A 432 1.73 4.70 -18.22
CA PHE A 432 3.04 4.28 -17.73
C PHE A 432 3.47 5.14 -16.54
N SER A 433 4.12 4.48 -15.57
CA SER A 433 4.63 5.13 -14.36
C SER A 433 5.56 6.31 -14.69
N VAL A 434 5.40 7.37 -13.90
CA VAL A 434 6.31 8.52 -13.79
C VAL A 434 6.82 8.59 -12.36
N LEU A 435 7.94 9.30 -12.14
CA LEU A 435 8.36 9.66 -10.79
C LEU A 435 7.42 10.74 -10.21
N THR A 436 7.44 10.96 -8.90
CA THR A 436 6.79 12.15 -8.33
C THR A 436 7.47 13.43 -8.84
N ASP A 437 6.78 14.57 -8.81
CA ASP A 437 7.35 15.85 -9.27
C ASP A 437 8.64 16.18 -8.51
N THR A 438 8.66 15.93 -7.21
CA THR A 438 9.85 16.06 -6.34
C THR A 438 10.99 15.15 -6.81
N GLN A 439 10.75 13.84 -6.98
CA GLN A 439 11.78 12.89 -7.41
C GLN A 439 12.35 13.28 -8.79
N TYR A 440 11.49 13.70 -9.72
CA TYR A 440 11.92 14.15 -11.05
C TYR A 440 12.69 15.47 -11.01
N PHE A 441 12.27 16.43 -10.18
CA PHE A 441 12.99 17.69 -9.96
C PHE A 441 14.41 17.44 -9.43
N LEU A 442 14.55 16.58 -8.42
CA LEU A 442 15.86 16.22 -7.88
C LEU A 442 16.75 15.59 -8.95
N LEU A 443 16.19 14.70 -9.77
CA LEU A 443 16.93 14.09 -10.88
C LEU A 443 17.34 15.11 -11.95
N LYS A 444 16.51 16.13 -12.22
CA LYS A 444 16.88 17.26 -13.09
C LYS A 444 18.06 18.07 -12.53
N GLN A 445 18.04 18.39 -11.24
CA GLN A 445 19.14 19.12 -10.60
C GLN A 445 20.44 18.31 -10.64
N TRP A 446 20.37 17.01 -10.32
CA TRP A 446 21.51 16.09 -10.48
C TRP A 446 22.05 16.08 -11.91
N ALA A 447 21.16 15.96 -12.91
CA ALA A 447 21.55 15.96 -14.31
C ALA A 447 22.27 17.27 -14.72
N ALA A 448 21.77 18.40 -14.23
CA ALA A 448 22.38 19.72 -14.44
C ALA A 448 23.69 19.95 -13.67
N GLY A 449 24.18 18.99 -12.87
CA GLY A 449 25.36 19.15 -12.02
C GLY A 449 25.12 19.95 -10.73
N GLN A 450 23.86 20.22 -10.38
CA GLN A 450 23.47 20.90 -9.15
C GLN A 450 23.35 19.91 -7.99
N PHE A 451 24.44 19.20 -7.68
CA PHE A 451 24.51 18.28 -6.56
C PHE A 451 25.90 18.24 -5.94
N GLU A 452 25.96 17.95 -4.64
CA GLU A 452 27.22 17.81 -3.91
C GLU A 452 27.11 16.65 -2.91
N PRO A 453 28.19 15.86 -2.67
CA PRO A 453 28.15 14.73 -1.74
C PRO A 453 27.72 15.08 -0.31
N ASN A 454 27.97 16.31 0.12
CA ASN A 454 27.73 16.80 1.48
C ASN A 454 26.61 17.85 1.54
N ALA A 455 25.83 18.04 0.47
CA ALA A 455 24.66 18.90 0.51
C ALA A 455 23.67 18.38 1.57
N PRO A 456 22.96 19.24 2.31
CA PRO A 456 21.89 18.77 3.18
C PRO A 456 20.84 18.03 2.36
N ALA A 457 20.47 16.81 2.80
CA ALA A 457 19.42 16.03 2.16
C ALA A 457 18.06 16.74 2.22
N LEU A 458 17.13 16.31 1.38
CA LEU A 458 15.76 16.80 1.38
C LEU A 458 14.94 16.23 2.55
N THR A 459 15.45 16.38 3.76
CA THR A 459 14.69 16.07 4.98
C THR A 459 13.74 17.21 5.32
N LEU A 460 12.51 16.87 5.68
CA LEU A 460 11.55 17.85 6.18
C LEU A 460 11.80 18.13 7.67
N PRO A 461 11.84 19.42 8.09
CA PRO A 461 11.84 19.77 9.49
C PRO A 461 10.58 19.20 10.17
N ASN A 462 10.73 18.63 11.37
CA ASN A 462 9.65 18.07 12.18
C ASN A 462 8.95 16.82 11.61
N VAL A 463 9.57 16.12 10.66
CA VAL A 463 9.15 14.76 10.27
C VAL A 463 10.16 13.77 10.85
N HIS A 464 9.70 12.91 11.76
CA HIS A 464 10.56 11.96 12.44
C HIS A 464 10.92 10.79 11.50
N PRO A 465 12.11 10.16 11.61
CA PRO A 465 12.47 9.01 10.79
C PRO A 465 11.45 7.85 10.85
N LEU A 466 10.77 7.68 11.99
CA LEU A 466 9.70 6.68 12.12
C LEU A 466 8.46 7.01 11.29
N ASP A 467 8.13 8.30 11.09
CA ASP A 467 7.01 8.71 10.22
C ASP A 467 7.26 8.26 8.78
N ARG A 468 8.51 8.43 8.33
CA ARG A 468 9.00 7.96 7.03
C ARG A 468 9.01 6.43 6.94
N ALA A 469 9.49 5.76 7.97
CA ALA A 469 9.54 4.30 8.02
C ALA A 469 8.15 3.65 7.98
N GLY A 470 7.16 4.27 8.62
CA GLY A 470 5.77 3.80 8.63
C GLY A 470 5.23 3.66 7.21
N ILE A 471 5.14 4.78 6.48
CA ILE A 471 4.52 4.81 5.15
C ILE A 471 5.48 4.54 3.98
N GLY A 472 6.79 4.69 4.16
CA GLY A 472 7.78 4.38 3.12
C GLY A 472 7.88 2.89 2.80
N ASN A 473 7.24 2.03 3.60
CA ASN A 473 7.07 0.61 3.30
C ASN A 473 5.76 0.28 2.54
N CYS A 474 4.98 1.28 2.13
CA CYS A 474 3.77 1.15 1.33
C CYS A 474 4.00 1.58 -0.12
N VAL A 475 3.06 1.21 -1.00
CA VAL A 475 3.02 1.70 -2.39
C VAL A 475 2.69 3.20 -2.41
N GLY A 476 3.45 3.97 -3.18
CA GLY A 476 3.12 5.36 -3.52
C GLY A 476 2.63 5.51 -4.96
N GLU A 477 3.28 4.86 -5.91
CA GLU A 477 2.89 4.84 -7.33
C GLU A 477 3.08 3.45 -7.97
N PRO A 478 2.28 3.09 -8.98
CA PRO A 478 1.03 3.74 -9.41
C PRO A 478 -0.11 3.52 -8.40
N MET A 479 -1.27 4.17 -8.58
CA MET A 479 -2.47 3.97 -7.73
C MET A 479 -3.71 3.61 -8.55
N CYS A 480 -3.86 2.31 -8.87
CA CYS A 480 -4.96 1.74 -9.66
C CYS A 480 -5.51 0.38 -9.11
N PRO A 481 -5.97 0.29 -7.86
CA PRO A 481 -6.05 1.36 -6.86
C PRO A 481 -4.75 1.57 -6.06
N GLY A 482 -3.85 0.59 -5.99
CA GLY A 482 -2.70 0.60 -5.08
C GLY A 482 -2.67 -0.71 -4.31
N ILE A 483 -2.15 -0.71 -3.08
CA ILE A 483 -2.20 -1.89 -2.20
C ILE A 483 -2.76 -1.53 -0.83
N GLU A 484 -2.08 -0.66 -0.08
CA GLU A 484 -2.55 -0.23 1.24
C GLU A 484 -3.58 0.91 1.14
N VAL A 485 -3.29 1.87 0.26
CA VAL A 485 -4.05 3.12 0.06
C VAL A 485 -4.05 3.47 -1.44
N THR A 486 -4.81 4.49 -1.81
CA THR A 486 -4.89 4.99 -3.20
C THR A 486 -4.64 6.48 -3.30
N TRP A 487 -4.88 7.05 -4.49
CA TRP A 487 -4.61 8.44 -4.89
C TRP A 487 -5.14 9.52 -3.95
N SER A 488 -6.08 9.22 -3.04
CA SER A 488 -6.53 10.18 -2.02
C SER A 488 -5.39 10.70 -1.16
N VAL A 489 -4.35 9.89 -0.92
CA VAL A 489 -3.17 10.30 -0.13
C VAL A 489 -2.24 11.26 -0.88
N ARG A 490 -2.48 11.55 -2.17
CA ARG A 490 -1.81 12.64 -2.89
C ARG A 490 -2.47 13.99 -2.60
N ASN A 491 -3.72 14.00 -2.14
CA ASN A 491 -4.51 15.21 -1.99
C ASN A 491 -4.18 15.93 -0.66
N PRO A 492 -3.78 17.21 -0.68
CA PRO A 492 -3.43 17.94 0.55
C PRO A 492 -4.59 18.10 1.54
N THR A 493 -5.84 17.96 1.10
CA THR A 493 -7.03 18.09 1.96
C THR A 493 -7.07 17.06 3.09
N VAL A 494 -6.45 15.88 2.89
CA VAL A 494 -6.38 14.80 3.90
C VAL A 494 -5.33 15.04 4.98
N TYR A 495 -4.46 16.05 4.82
CA TYR A 495 -3.38 16.33 5.75
C TYR A 495 -3.60 17.62 6.56
N ALA A 496 -3.30 17.56 7.85
CA ALA A 496 -3.30 18.73 8.76
C ALA A 496 -1.95 19.45 8.72
N ALA A 497 -0.87 18.70 8.55
CA ALA A 497 0.53 19.13 8.44
C ALA A 497 1.31 18.05 7.67
N PRO A 498 2.60 18.25 7.32
CA PRO A 498 3.41 17.21 6.71
C PRO A 498 3.29 15.88 7.48
N TYR A 499 2.92 14.81 6.76
CA TYR A 499 2.76 13.45 7.29
C TYR A 499 1.68 13.26 8.36
N GLN A 500 0.86 14.28 8.67
CA GLN A 500 -0.18 14.18 9.70
C GLN A 500 -1.56 14.19 9.05
N ILE A 501 -2.30 13.09 9.18
CA ILE A 501 -3.68 13.00 8.69
C ILE A 501 -4.56 13.97 9.47
N ARG A 502 -5.42 14.70 8.76
CA ARG A 502 -6.41 15.59 9.34
C ARG A 502 -7.58 14.77 9.85
N HIS A 503 -7.82 14.77 11.15
CA HIS A 503 -8.99 14.11 11.73
C HIS A 503 -10.22 14.99 11.50
N ARG A 504 -11.32 14.40 11.01
CA ARG A 504 -12.55 15.14 10.77
C ARG A 504 -13.30 15.48 12.05
N HIS A 505 -13.45 14.48 12.92
CA HIS A 505 -14.21 14.59 14.16
C HIS A 505 -13.49 13.90 15.31
N ASP A 506 -13.92 14.20 16.54
CA ASP A 506 -13.46 13.50 17.74
C ASP A 506 -14.32 12.25 18.03
N ALA A 507 -13.92 11.48 19.03
CA ALA A 507 -14.64 10.26 19.42
C ALA A 507 -16.07 10.54 19.92
N ALA A 508 -16.34 11.70 20.52
CA ALA A 508 -17.67 12.05 21.05
C ALA A 508 -18.68 12.28 19.92
N TYR A 509 -18.23 12.87 18.80
CA TYR A 509 -19.04 12.97 17.60
C TYR A 509 -19.44 11.59 17.07
N TYR A 510 -18.50 10.65 16.94
CA TYR A 510 -18.79 9.32 16.39
C TYR A 510 -19.73 8.52 17.29
N VAL A 511 -19.61 8.65 18.62
CA VAL A 511 -20.57 8.04 19.57
C VAL A 511 -22.00 8.53 19.30
N SER A 512 -22.16 9.81 18.96
CA SER A 512 -23.47 10.42 18.76
C SER A 512 -24.04 10.15 17.36
N ASN A 513 -23.20 10.16 16.32
CA ASN A 513 -23.65 10.22 14.92
C ASN A 513 -23.29 8.97 14.09
N GLY A 514 -22.37 8.12 14.58
CA GLY A 514 -21.76 7.08 13.77
C GLY A 514 -20.81 7.67 12.72
N LEU A 515 -20.45 6.86 11.72
CA LEU A 515 -19.63 7.28 10.59
C LEU A 515 -20.49 7.65 9.39
N SER A 516 -20.03 8.57 8.56
CA SER A 516 -20.69 8.87 7.29
C SER A 516 -20.32 7.85 6.21
N TRP A 517 -21.32 7.37 5.49
CA TRP A 517 -21.16 6.47 4.36
C TRP A 517 -20.84 7.19 3.04
N SER A 518 -21.15 8.48 2.94
CA SER A 518 -21.10 9.24 1.67
C SER A 518 -20.05 10.35 1.64
N GLU A 519 -19.48 10.74 2.78
CA GLU A 519 -18.53 11.85 2.85
C GLU A 519 -17.21 11.52 2.14
N ASP A 520 -16.79 12.42 1.24
CA ASP A 520 -15.49 12.38 0.56
C ASP A 520 -14.50 13.29 1.28
N GLU A 521 -13.46 12.71 1.88
CA GLU A 521 -12.40 13.41 2.60
C GLU A 521 -11.48 14.23 1.70
N THR A 522 -11.48 13.93 0.40
CA THR A 522 -10.67 14.64 -0.59
C THR A 522 -11.33 15.93 -1.08
N ALA A 523 -12.64 16.10 -0.83
CA ALA A 523 -13.37 17.30 -1.20
C ALA A 523 -12.92 18.51 -0.37
N PRO A 524 -12.55 19.64 -1.00
CA PRO A 524 -12.18 20.83 -0.27
C PRO A 524 -13.40 21.47 0.38
N ILE A 525 -13.18 22.13 1.52
CA ILE A 525 -14.23 22.92 2.20
C ILE A 525 -14.65 24.11 1.32
N ASP A 526 -13.70 24.68 0.57
CA ASP A 526 -13.93 25.75 -0.39
C ASP A 526 -13.15 25.46 -1.68
N TRP A 527 -13.85 25.41 -2.80
CA TRP A 527 -13.23 25.21 -4.12
C TRP A 527 -12.34 26.38 -4.56
N ASN A 528 -12.43 27.55 -3.94
CA ASN A 528 -11.49 28.66 -4.14
C ASN A 528 -10.17 28.46 -3.37
N ALA A 529 -10.14 27.52 -2.42
CA ALA A 529 -8.96 27.11 -1.66
C ALA A 529 -8.88 25.56 -1.65
N PRO A 530 -8.63 24.93 -2.82
CA PRO A 530 -8.83 23.49 -3.04
C PRO A 530 -7.84 22.59 -2.29
N THR A 531 -6.97 23.16 -1.45
CA THR A 531 -5.98 22.44 -0.64
C THR A 531 -6.40 22.26 0.82
N VAL A 532 -7.56 22.81 1.24
CA VAL A 532 -8.06 22.74 2.62
C VAL A 532 -9.28 21.83 2.69
N GLY A 533 -9.15 20.72 3.42
CA GLY A 533 -10.21 19.72 3.61
C GLY A 533 -10.83 19.69 4.99
N ALA A 534 -11.96 18.99 5.11
CA ALA A 534 -12.62 18.71 6.39
C ALA A 534 -11.91 17.60 7.19
N GLY A 535 -11.10 16.78 6.54
CA GLY A 535 -10.37 15.66 7.15
C GLY A 535 -11.06 14.31 6.98
N CYS A 536 -10.39 13.29 7.50
CA CYS A 536 -10.73 11.89 7.41
C CYS A 536 -11.51 11.40 8.64
N GLU A 537 -12.44 10.50 8.40
CA GLU A 537 -13.07 9.61 9.38
C GLU A 537 -12.41 8.21 9.36
N PRO A 538 -12.63 7.38 10.41
CA PRO A 538 -12.28 5.96 10.36
C PRO A 538 -12.70 5.28 9.05
N GLY A 539 -11.76 4.59 8.41
CA GLY A 539 -11.98 3.84 7.16
C GLY A 539 -11.82 4.64 5.86
N ASP A 540 -11.58 5.95 5.92
CA ASP A 540 -11.52 6.80 4.72
C ASP A 540 -10.29 6.53 3.84
N LEU A 541 -9.13 6.17 4.42
CA LEU A 541 -7.92 5.95 3.63
C LEU A 541 -7.95 4.64 2.84
N THR A 542 -8.75 3.66 3.29
CA THR A 542 -8.84 2.33 2.67
C THR A 542 -10.14 2.06 1.91
N LYS A 543 -11.17 2.93 2.01
CA LYS A 543 -12.50 2.69 1.41
C LYS A 543 -12.52 2.54 -0.11
N ARG A 544 -11.56 3.17 -0.80
CA ARG A 544 -11.45 3.12 -2.27
C ARG A 544 -10.76 1.85 -2.79
N MET A 545 -10.07 1.10 -1.92
CA MET A 545 -9.40 -0.13 -2.33
C MET A 545 -10.41 -1.20 -2.73
N ALA A 546 -9.95 -2.26 -3.40
CA ALA A 546 -10.79 -3.39 -3.76
C ALA A 546 -11.47 -4.06 -2.56
N ILE A 547 -12.62 -4.69 -2.82
CA ILE A 547 -13.37 -5.45 -1.83
C ILE A 547 -13.75 -6.86 -2.31
N PRO A 548 -13.10 -7.91 -1.80
CA PRO A 548 -12.04 -7.90 -0.81
C PRO A 548 -10.66 -7.61 -1.43
N TRP A 549 -9.69 -7.20 -0.62
CA TRP A 549 -8.33 -6.85 -1.07
C TRP A 549 -7.60 -7.97 -1.83
N GLN A 550 -7.95 -9.24 -1.58
CA GLN A 550 -7.37 -10.38 -2.29
C GLN A 550 -7.69 -10.36 -3.79
N ALA A 551 -8.79 -9.73 -4.21
CA ALA A 551 -9.13 -9.57 -5.62
C ALA A 551 -8.13 -8.66 -6.33
N ASP A 552 -7.78 -7.54 -5.70
CA ASP A 552 -6.70 -6.66 -6.15
C ASP A 552 -5.39 -7.44 -6.20
N PHE A 553 -5.02 -8.10 -5.10
CA PHE A 553 -3.75 -8.83 -5.01
C PHE A 553 -3.57 -9.91 -6.10
N PHE A 554 -4.66 -10.51 -6.60
CA PHE A 554 -4.60 -11.44 -7.73
C PHE A 554 -4.33 -10.76 -9.07
N ASP A 555 -5.02 -9.65 -9.37
CA ASP A 555 -4.86 -8.90 -10.62
C ASP A 555 -3.63 -7.96 -10.62
N CYS A 556 -3.13 -7.65 -9.43
CA CYS A 556 -1.91 -6.92 -9.09
C CYS A 556 -0.65 -7.69 -9.53
N SER A 557 -0.52 -7.89 -10.83
CA SER A 557 0.53 -8.65 -11.46
C SER A 557 1.12 -7.84 -12.62
N VAL A 558 0.49 -7.94 -13.78
CA VAL A 558 0.97 -7.40 -15.05
C VAL A 558 -0.19 -6.91 -15.90
N GLN A 559 0.11 -5.99 -16.80
CA GLN A 559 -0.83 -5.38 -17.73
C GLN A 559 -0.22 -5.37 -19.14
N PHE A 560 -1.04 -5.71 -20.13
CA PHE A 560 -0.73 -5.44 -21.53
C PHE A 560 -1.22 -4.04 -21.87
N ILE A 561 -0.28 -3.13 -22.14
CA ILE A 561 -0.57 -1.70 -22.28
C ILE A 561 -0.38 -1.29 -23.75
N ASN A 562 -1.43 -0.75 -24.37
CA ASN A 562 -1.34 -0.12 -25.69
C ASN A 562 -0.35 1.06 -25.64
N PHE A 563 0.53 1.21 -26.63
CA PHE A 563 1.51 2.31 -26.63
C PHE A 563 1.50 3.19 -27.90
N ASP A 564 0.63 2.89 -28.87
CA ASP A 564 0.55 3.64 -30.13
C ASP A 564 -0.71 4.52 -30.24
N ASN A 565 -1.68 4.43 -29.32
CA ASN A 565 -2.83 5.33 -29.25
C ASN A 565 -2.94 5.96 -27.86
N PRO A 566 -2.57 7.25 -27.66
CA PRO A 566 -2.62 7.87 -26.33
C PRO A 566 -4.04 7.96 -25.73
N ASN A 567 -5.08 7.88 -26.56
CA ASN A 567 -6.47 8.04 -26.14
C ASN A 567 -7.19 6.70 -25.88
N GLU A 568 -6.48 5.57 -25.98
CA GLU A 568 -7.07 4.25 -25.85
C GLU A 568 -6.17 3.29 -25.07
N VAL A 569 -6.76 2.62 -24.09
CA VAL A 569 -6.16 1.51 -23.36
C VAL A 569 -6.70 0.18 -23.87
N LYS A 570 -8.03 0.10 -24.02
CA LYS A 570 -8.76 -1.11 -24.43
C LYS A 570 -9.79 -0.77 -25.51
N ASN A 571 -10.13 -1.75 -26.32
CA ASN A 571 -11.25 -1.62 -27.25
C ASN A 571 -12.56 -1.43 -26.45
N PRO A 572 -13.35 -0.38 -26.71
CA PRO A 572 -14.56 -0.07 -25.93
C PRO A 572 -15.64 -1.15 -25.96
N ILE A 573 -15.64 -2.03 -26.97
CA ILE A 573 -16.65 -3.08 -27.14
C ILE A 573 -16.17 -4.38 -26.49
N SER A 574 -14.95 -4.83 -26.80
CA SER A 574 -14.46 -6.13 -26.33
C SER A 574 -13.81 -6.07 -24.95
N MET A 575 -13.44 -4.88 -24.46
CA MET A 575 -12.69 -4.69 -23.21
C MET A 575 -11.34 -5.44 -23.20
N ILE A 576 -10.80 -5.73 -24.39
CA ILE A 576 -9.47 -6.34 -24.59
C ILE A 576 -8.46 -5.21 -24.84
N PRO A 577 -7.25 -5.25 -24.25
CA PRO A 577 -6.17 -4.31 -24.57
C PRO A 577 -5.92 -4.22 -26.07
N THR A 578 -5.91 -3.00 -26.61
CA THR A 578 -5.79 -2.75 -28.06
C THR A 578 -4.34 -2.96 -28.50
N PRO A 579 -4.02 -3.95 -29.37
CA PRO A 579 -2.67 -4.12 -29.89
C PRO A 579 -2.24 -2.94 -30.77
N PRO A 580 -0.92 -2.66 -30.86
CA PRO A 580 0.19 -3.32 -30.19
C PRO A 580 0.25 -2.99 -28.70
N THR A 581 0.63 -3.98 -27.88
CA THR A 581 0.75 -3.83 -26.43
C THR A 581 2.15 -4.15 -25.91
N TYR A 582 2.50 -3.58 -24.77
CA TYR A 582 3.73 -3.88 -24.03
C TYR A 582 3.42 -4.52 -22.68
N TYR A 583 4.20 -5.53 -22.30
CA TYR A 583 4.07 -6.23 -21.03
C TYR A 583 4.66 -5.39 -19.90
N SER A 584 3.81 -4.89 -19.01
CA SER A 584 4.20 -3.98 -17.92
C SER A 584 3.76 -4.54 -16.58
N TYR A 585 4.54 -4.28 -15.53
CA TYR A 585 4.20 -4.70 -14.17
C TYR A 585 3.29 -3.68 -13.46
N TRP A 586 2.68 -4.10 -12.35
CA TRP A 586 1.94 -3.22 -11.44
C TRP A 586 2.77 -2.83 -10.22
N TRP A 587 2.94 -3.72 -9.22
CA TRP A 587 3.64 -3.39 -7.97
C TRP A 587 4.58 -4.52 -7.51
N PRO A 588 5.67 -4.80 -8.24
CA PRO A 588 6.53 -5.97 -7.95
C PRO A 588 7.00 -6.13 -6.49
N PRO A 589 7.42 -5.08 -5.75
CA PRO A 589 7.83 -5.24 -4.35
C PRO A 589 6.70 -5.58 -3.38
N GLN A 590 5.47 -5.26 -3.75
CA GLN A 590 4.32 -5.42 -2.87
C GLN A 590 3.51 -6.68 -3.22
N SER A 591 3.39 -6.97 -4.52
CA SER A 591 2.85 -8.19 -5.10
C SER A 591 3.86 -8.74 -6.12
N PRO A 592 4.77 -9.63 -5.68
CA PRO A 592 5.75 -10.23 -6.56
C PRO A 592 5.10 -11.00 -7.71
N TRP A 593 5.75 -11.03 -8.87
CA TRP A 593 5.28 -11.81 -10.01
C TRP A 593 6.29 -12.87 -10.46
N ASN A 594 7.54 -12.48 -10.71
CA ASN A 594 8.62 -13.41 -11.07
C ASN A 594 9.63 -13.48 -9.92
N VAL A 595 9.71 -14.62 -9.24
CA VAL A 595 10.56 -14.81 -8.04
C VAL A 595 11.51 -15.98 -8.20
N ILE A 596 12.59 -15.98 -7.43
CA ILE A 596 13.51 -17.12 -7.36
C ILE A 596 12.98 -18.16 -6.36
N ALA A 597 12.85 -19.42 -6.79
CA ALA A 597 12.46 -20.52 -5.92
C ALA A 597 13.54 -20.80 -4.86
N GLY A 598 13.16 -20.83 -3.57
CA GLY A 598 14.05 -21.11 -2.44
C GLY A 598 13.87 -22.51 -1.82
N ALA A 599 13.43 -23.50 -2.60
CA ALA A 599 13.29 -24.89 -2.14
C ALA A 599 14.66 -25.59 -2.07
N TYR A 600 15.34 -25.53 -0.93
CA TYR A 600 16.73 -26.00 -0.77
C TYR A 600 16.84 -27.46 -0.35
N THR A 601 15.77 -28.08 0.17
CA THR A 601 15.77 -29.49 0.56
C THR A 601 15.18 -30.40 -0.52
N ALA A 602 15.59 -31.68 -0.54
CA ALA A 602 15.03 -32.67 -1.46
C ALA A 602 13.52 -32.91 -1.24
N GLU A 603 13.03 -32.71 -0.01
CA GLU A 603 11.61 -32.82 0.30
C GLU A 603 10.82 -31.64 -0.28
N GLU A 604 11.29 -30.41 -0.06
CA GLU A 604 10.69 -29.22 -0.66
C GLU A 604 10.67 -29.30 -2.19
N GLN A 605 11.80 -29.68 -2.82
CA GLN A 605 11.87 -29.78 -4.28
C GLN A 605 10.92 -30.83 -4.86
N LYS A 606 10.64 -31.93 -4.14
CA LYS A 606 9.62 -32.90 -4.54
C LYS A 606 8.21 -32.31 -4.52
N LEU A 607 7.92 -31.42 -3.56
CA LEU A 607 6.64 -30.73 -3.47
C LEU A 607 6.52 -29.60 -4.49
N THR A 608 7.60 -28.84 -4.72
CA THR A 608 7.58 -27.70 -5.63
C THR A 608 7.63 -28.12 -7.10
N GLY A 609 8.29 -29.23 -7.41
CA GLY A 609 8.56 -29.67 -8.79
C GLY A 609 9.65 -28.88 -9.50
N VAL A 610 10.34 -27.98 -8.81
CA VAL A 610 11.36 -27.09 -9.40
C VAL A 610 12.57 -27.00 -8.49
N PRO A 611 13.79 -26.91 -9.05
CA PRO A 611 15.00 -26.73 -8.26
C PRO A 611 15.07 -25.31 -7.66
N ALA A 612 15.86 -25.15 -6.60
CA ALA A 612 16.24 -23.84 -6.11
C ALA A 612 16.96 -23.02 -7.19
N GLY A 613 16.81 -21.69 -7.15
CA GLY A 613 17.45 -20.78 -8.11
C GLY A 613 16.68 -20.60 -9.43
N MET A 614 15.67 -21.42 -9.71
CA MET A 614 14.81 -21.25 -10.87
C MET A 614 13.85 -20.07 -10.67
N GLN A 615 13.75 -19.19 -11.67
CA GLN A 615 12.72 -18.15 -11.67
C GLN A 615 11.35 -18.78 -11.99
N VAL A 616 10.35 -18.47 -11.17
CA VAL A 616 8.98 -19.00 -11.27
C VAL A 616 7.95 -17.90 -11.06
N MET A 617 6.70 -18.15 -11.48
CA MET A 617 5.58 -17.28 -11.14
C MET A 617 5.28 -17.37 -9.63
N TYR A 618 5.14 -16.22 -8.98
CA TYR A 618 4.94 -16.15 -7.53
C TYR A 618 3.59 -16.74 -7.09
N SER A 619 2.50 -16.38 -7.77
CA SER A 619 1.14 -16.85 -7.50
C SER A 619 0.84 -18.26 -8.02
N ARG A 620 1.83 -18.99 -8.57
CA ARG A 620 1.65 -20.32 -9.19
C ARG A 620 0.82 -21.26 -8.31
N GLY A 621 -0.26 -21.81 -8.85
CA GLY A 621 -1.20 -22.67 -8.12
C GLY A 621 -2.44 -21.96 -7.60
N VAL A 622 -2.42 -20.63 -7.54
CA VAL A 622 -3.61 -19.79 -7.34
C VAL A 622 -4.06 -19.30 -8.70
N ASN A 623 -5.14 -19.89 -9.23
CA ASN A 623 -5.54 -19.76 -10.63
C ASN A 623 -6.89 -19.01 -10.80
N SER A 624 -7.48 -18.47 -9.74
CA SER A 624 -8.69 -17.63 -9.80
C SER A 624 -8.78 -16.63 -8.64
N PHE A 625 -9.61 -15.60 -8.80
CA PHE A 625 -9.92 -14.63 -7.74
C PHE A 625 -10.40 -15.33 -6.45
N THR A 626 -11.35 -16.25 -6.57
CA THR A 626 -11.88 -17.01 -5.42
C THR A 626 -10.80 -17.82 -4.72
N GLN A 627 -9.84 -18.39 -5.46
CA GLN A 627 -8.72 -19.09 -4.85
C GLN A 627 -7.81 -18.13 -4.09
N MET A 628 -7.53 -16.92 -4.60
CA MET A 628 -6.69 -15.96 -3.86
C MET A 628 -7.31 -15.56 -2.51
N ILE A 629 -8.64 -15.39 -2.47
CA ILE A 629 -9.39 -15.08 -1.24
C ILE A 629 -9.09 -16.08 -0.11
N THR A 630 -9.01 -17.37 -0.44
CA THR A 630 -8.80 -18.42 0.56
C THR A 630 -7.33 -18.83 0.72
N SER A 631 -6.47 -18.60 -0.28
CA SER A 631 -5.12 -19.17 -0.33
C SER A 631 -3.96 -18.15 -0.26
N TRP A 632 -4.22 -16.84 -0.17
CA TRP A 632 -3.19 -15.81 -0.01
C TRP A 632 -2.15 -16.16 1.06
N LYS A 633 -2.60 -16.76 2.17
CA LYS A 633 -1.78 -17.21 3.31
C LYS A 633 -0.77 -18.33 2.98
N TYR A 634 -0.94 -19.03 1.86
CA TYR A 634 -0.07 -20.13 1.43
C TYR A 634 1.12 -19.67 0.59
N LEU A 635 1.10 -18.44 0.09
CA LEU A 635 2.21 -17.84 -0.66
C LEU A 635 3.43 -17.63 0.24
N GLY A 636 4.63 -17.65 -0.35
CA GLY A 636 5.88 -17.47 0.38
C GLY A 636 6.25 -15.99 0.57
N PHE A 637 7.23 -15.72 1.42
CA PHE A 637 7.85 -14.39 1.52
C PHE A 637 9.13 -14.36 0.70
N VAL A 638 9.40 -13.25 0.02
CA VAL A 638 10.66 -13.01 -0.70
C VAL A 638 11.59 -12.21 0.22
N ALA A 639 12.67 -12.85 0.65
CA ALA A 639 13.62 -12.27 1.61
C ALA A 639 15.07 -12.50 1.17
N ASN A 640 15.97 -11.62 1.60
CA ASN A 640 17.40 -11.77 1.34
C ASN A 640 17.96 -12.95 2.13
N GLN A 641 18.50 -13.92 1.40
CA GLN A 641 19.06 -15.15 1.93
C GLN A 641 20.55 -15.02 2.26
N ASN A 642 21.19 -13.89 1.92
CA ASN A 642 22.57 -13.63 2.32
C ASN A 642 22.61 -13.10 3.77
N PRO A 643 23.08 -13.89 4.76
CA PRO A 643 22.99 -13.55 6.17
C PRO A 643 24.08 -12.58 6.63
N ASP A 644 25.03 -12.20 5.77
CA ASP A 644 26.12 -11.29 6.13
C ASP A 644 25.55 -9.93 6.58
N PRO A 645 25.73 -9.52 7.86
CA PRO A 645 25.12 -8.31 8.39
C PRO A 645 25.78 -7.03 7.86
N VAL A 646 26.98 -7.11 7.27
CA VAL A 646 27.75 -5.96 6.77
C VAL A 646 27.61 -5.82 5.26
N TYR A 647 27.78 -6.92 4.53
CA TYR A 647 27.85 -6.95 3.07
C TYR A 647 26.65 -7.62 2.42
N GLY A 648 25.76 -8.27 3.19
CA GLY A 648 24.65 -9.04 2.64
C GLY A 648 23.68 -8.23 1.81
N ARG A 649 23.53 -6.93 2.10
CA ARG A 649 22.72 -6.02 1.27
C ARG A 649 23.45 -5.51 0.01
N GLN A 650 24.79 -5.53 0.01
CA GLN A 650 25.60 -5.18 -1.16
C GLN A 650 25.68 -6.33 -2.17
N TYR A 651 25.60 -7.57 -1.68
CA TYR A 651 25.54 -8.79 -2.49
C TYR A 651 24.27 -9.59 -2.16
N PRO A 652 23.08 -9.04 -2.45
CA PRO A 652 21.82 -9.67 -2.05
C PRO A 652 21.54 -10.92 -2.87
N TYR A 653 20.86 -11.88 -2.25
CA TYR A 653 20.25 -13.02 -2.92
C TYR A 653 18.83 -13.19 -2.41
N PHE A 654 17.83 -12.67 -3.13
CA PHE A 654 16.43 -12.80 -2.74
C PHE A 654 15.82 -14.08 -3.30
N ALA A 655 15.18 -14.86 -2.44
CA ALA A 655 14.44 -16.05 -2.81
C ALA A 655 13.15 -16.17 -1.99
N GLU A 656 12.19 -16.92 -2.53
CA GLU A 656 10.95 -17.27 -1.85
C GLU A 656 11.22 -18.28 -0.72
N GLN A 657 10.74 -17.99 0.48
CA GLN A 657 10.77 -18.86 1.66
C GLN A 657 9.37 -19.00 2.27
N GLU A 658 9.18 -20.03 3.12
CA GLU A 658 7.94 -20.23 3.90
C GLU A 658 6.66 -20.40 3.06
N ARG A 659 6.77 -20.77 1.78
CA ARG A 659 5.61 -21.13 0.96
C ARG A 659 5.04 -22.47 1.42
N ASN A 660 3.73 -22.58 1.55
CA ASN A 660 3.07 -23.82 1.98
C ASN A 660 2.90 -24.76 0.76
N HIS A 661 4.01 -25.37 0.33
CA HIS A 661 4.06 -26.18 -0.90
C HIS A 661 3.12 -27.39 -0.86
N ASP A 662 2.85 -27.93 0.32
CA ASP A 662 1.93 -29.04 0.57
C ASP A 662 0.47 -28.72 0.22
N ARG A 663 0.12 -27.45 0.02
CA ARG A 663 -1.24 -26.99 -0.34
C ARG A 663 -1.52 -26.95 -1.84
N PHE A 664 -0.53 -27.31 -2.66
CA PHE A 664 -0.66 -27.32 -4.10
C PHE A 664 -0.41 -28.72 -4.66
N HIS A 665 -1.16 -29.11 -5.68
CA HIS A 665 -0.82 -30.19 -6.58
C HIS A 665 0.14 -29.68 -7.65
N LEU A 666 1.16 -30.47 -7.95
CA LEU A 666 2.01 -30.31 -9.13
C LEU A 666 1.54 -31.30 -10.19
N ALA A 667 1.32 -30.80 -11.39
CA ALA A 667 1.23 -31.61 -12.60
C ALA A 667 2.40 -31.24 -13.53
N SER A 668 2.86 -32.23 -14.30
CA SER A 668 3.76 -31.99 -15.41
C SER A 668 2.96 -32.09 -16.69
N VAL A 669 2.86 -30.99 -17.43
CA VAL A 669 2.09 -30.91 -18.68
C VAL A 669 3.07 -30.95 -19.84
N ALA A 670 3.00 -32.00 -20.64
CA ALA A 670 3.78 -32.07 -21.87
C ALA A 670 3.15 -31.22 -22.97
N VAL A 671 4.02 -30.52 -23.70
CA VAL A 671 3.65 -29.78 -24.91
C VAL A 671 4.02 -30.63 -26.12
N GLY A 672 3.06 -31.43 -26.59
CA GLY A 672 3.13 -32.16 -27.86
C GLY A 672 2.79 -31.27 -29.06
N ASN A 673 2.99 -31.77 -30.28
CA ASN A 673 2.45 -31.09 -31.46
C ASN A 673 0.92 -31.31 -31.56
N VAL A 674 0.24 -30.49 -32.36
CA VAL A 674 -1.25 -30.50 -32.52
C VAL A 674 -1.80 -31.87 -32.94
N SER A 675 -0.96 -32.79 -33.43
CA SER A 675 -1.34 -34.09 -33.98
C SER A 675 -0.69 -35.32 -33.31
N SER A 676 0.09 -35.19 -32.22
CA SER A 676 0.88 -36.30 -31.65
C SER A 676 0.69 -36.46 -30.15
N PHE A 677 0.62 -37.73 -29.74
CA PHE A 677 0.60 -38.15 -28.35
C PHE A 677 1.96 -37.91 -27.70
N VAL A 678 1.93 -37.32 -26.51
CA VAL A 678 3.07 -37.13 -25.62
C VAL A 678 3.68 -38.50 -25.28
N THR A 679 4.99 -38.61 -25.41
CA THR A 679 5.77 -39.76 -24.90
C THR A 679 6.57 -39.34 -23.66
N GLY A 680 6.97 -40.32 -22.84
CA GLY A 680 7.81 -40.07 -21.66
C GLY A 680 9.23 -39.55 -21.97
N ASP A 681 9.62 -39.53 -23.24
CA ASP A 681 10.93 -39.07 -23.73
C ASP A 681 10.89 -37.61 -24.25
N ASP A 682 9.72 -36.95 -24.26
CA ASP A 682 9.59 -35.57 -24.74
C ASP A 682 10.31 -34.59 -23.79
N SER A 683 11.11 -33.67 -24.34
CA SER A 683 11.90 -32.72 -23.55
C SER A 683 11.09 -31.51 -23.05
N ASN A 684 9.84 -31.35 -23.49
CA ASN A 684 9.05 -30.14 -23.32
C ASN A 684 7.90 -30.34 -22.33
N PHE A 685 8.26 -30.59 -21.07
CA PHE A 685 7.32 -30.60 -19.95
C PHE A 685 7.35 -29.27 -19.21
N TYR A 686 6.16 -28.71 -18.94
CA TYR A 686 6.01 -27.51 -18.12
C TYR A 686 5.32 -27.86 -16.80
N PRO A 687 5.85 -27.38 -15.66
CA PRO A 687 5.18 -27.54 -14.39
C PRO A 687 3.91 -26.68 -14.36
N ALA A 688 2.81 -27.29 -13.94
CA ALA A 688 1.55 -26.60 -13.66
C ALA A 688 1.18 -26.88 -12.20
N TRP A 689 0.75 -25.84 -11.49
CA TRP A 689 0.34 -25.95 -10.10
C TRP A 689 -1.15 -25.68 -9.96
N PHE A 690 -1.79 -26.38 -9.03
CA PHE A 690 -3.20 -26.21 -8.72
C PHE A 690 -3.40 -26.23 -7.21
N LEU A 691 -4.21 -25.34 -6.68
CA LEU A 691 -4.63 -25.40 -5.29
C LEU A 691 -5.36 -26.73 -5.02
N LYS A 692 -5.06 -27.39 -3.90
CA LYS A 692 -5.81 -28.58 -3.46
C LYS A 692 -7.23 -28.16 -3.06
N ASP A 693 -8.21 -29.02 -3.33
CA ASP A 693 -9.58 -28.80 -2.86
C ASP A 693 -9.60 -28.85 -1.33
N GLU A 694 -9.83 -27.69 -0.70
CA GLU A 694 -9.97 -27.56 0.75
C GLU A 694 -11.12 -26.60 1.05
N ASP A 695 -12.02 -27.02 1.94
CA ASP A 695 -13.00 -26.09 2.51
C ASP A 695 -12.27 -25.12 3.46
N PRO A 696 -12.56 -23.80 3.42
CA PRO A 696 -12.02 -22.87 4.39
C PRO A 696 -12.57 -23.18 5.79
N GLU A 697 -11.80 -23.89 6.61
CA GLU A 697 -12.20 -24.14 8.00
C GLU A 697 -11.99 -22.89 8.89
N PRO A 698 -12.96 -22.54 9.75
CA PRO A 698 -12.78 -21.52 10.78
C PRO A 698 -11.65 -21.91 11.73
N GLN A 699 -10.73 -20.98 11.99
CA GLN A 699 -9.64 -21.22 12.93
C GLN A 699 -10.11 -20.96 14.37
N THR A 700 -9.63 -21.76 15.32
CA THR A 700 -9.86 -21.54 16.76
C THR A 700 -8.55 -21.32 17.51
N ARG A 701 -8.54 -20.44 18.50
CA ARG A 701 -7.37 -20.24 19.38
C ARG A 701 -7.10 -21.53 20.16
N GLN A 702 -5.84 -21.71 20.56
CA GLN A 702 -5.48 -22.87 21.36
C GLN A 702 -6.20 -22.82 22.72
N GLY A 703 -7.06 -23.81 22.99
CA GLY A 703 -7.89 -23.86 24.20
C GLY A 703 -9.37 -23.51 24.00
N ASP A 704 -9.73 -22.92 22.85
CA ASP A 704 -11.14 -22.70 22.49
C ASP A 704 -11.80 -24.00 22.03
N LYS A 705 -13.03 -24.26 22.51
CA LYS A 705 -13.83 -25.37 21.98
C LYS A 705 -14.22 -25.06 20.53
N PRO A 706 -14.07 -26.01 19.58
CA PRO A 706 -14.50 -25.80 18.21
C PRO A 706 -16.01 -25.53 18.16
N ARG A 707 -16.41 -24.29 17.85
CA ARG A 707 -17.78 -23.98 17.46
C ARG A 707 -17.96 -24.52 16.04
N ARG A 708 -18.50 -25.73 15.91
CA ARG A 708 -18.96 -26.27 14.62
C ARG A 708 -19.94 -25.27 14.00
N ILE A 709 -19.53 -24.64 12.90
CA ILE A 709 -20.50 -24.10 11.96
C ILE A 709 -21.15 -25.33 11.32
N LEU A 710 -22.40 -25.61 11.68
CA LEU A 710 -23.19 -26.67 11.07
C LEU A 710 -23.45 -26.29 9.60
N THR A 711 -22.60 -26.74 8.69
CA THR A 711 -22.93 -26.80 7.26
C THR A 711 -23.86 -27.99 7.06
N SER A 712 -25.11 -27.73 6.71
CA SER A 712 -26.06 -28.78 6.32
C SER A 712 -25.71 -29.27 4.91
N SER A 713 -24.91 -30.32 4.82
CA SER A 713 -24.66 -31.01 3.56
C SER A 713 -25.96 -31.53 2.97
N HIS A 714 -26.45 -30.92 1.88
CA HIS A 714 -27.49 -31.51 1.05
C HIS A 714 -26.87 -32.65 0.24
N GLY A 715 -27.00 -33.87 0.75
CA GLY A 715 -26.73 -35.09 -0.01
C GLY A 715 -27.67 -35.16 -1.21
N ARG A 716 -27.15 -34.92 -2.41
CA ARG A 716 -27.81 -35.31 -3.66
C ARG A 716 -27.87 -36.84 -3.68
N THR A 717 -29.05 -37.37 -3.39
CA THR A 717 -29.35 -38.79 -3.61
C THR A 717 -29.52 -39.01 -5.11
N SER A 718 -28.57 -39.75 -5.69
CA SER A 718 -28.79 -40.44 -6.96
C SER A 718 -29.92 -41.46 -6.80
N ARG A 719 -30.96 -41.36 -7.62
CA ARG A 719 -31.86 -42.50 -7.88
C ARG A 719 -31.97 -42.71 -9.39
N ARG A 720 -31.53 -43.92 -9.77
CA ARG A 720 -31.79 -44.79 -10.91
C ARG A 720 -32.42 -44.20 -12.16
#